data_AF-A0A352A4U8-F1
#
_entry.id   AF-A0A352A4U8-F1
#
_cell.length_a   1.000
_cell.length_b   1.000
_cell.length_c   1.000
_cell.angle_alpha   90.00
_cell.angle_beta   90.00
_cell.angle_gamma   90.00
#
_symmetry.space_group_name_H-M   'P 1'
#
loop_
_entity.id
_entity.type
_entity.pdbx_description
1 polymer ?
#
loop_
_entity_poly.entity_id
_entity_poly.type
_entity_poly.pdbx_seq_one_letter_code
_entity_poly.pdbx_strand_id
1 'polypeptide(L)'
;MKIQLKTMDLQNFKGIKKLHIDFSHNTDIYGANATGKTTLFDAFTWLLFDKDSSNKKDFNIKTLDKSGEAYHGLEHSVSATLIVDGRPIDLKKTLTEKWVKQRGSVDRTFQGHETVYIVNEVPVKKTEYEGKITSIIDENVFKLITNPLYFNTALKWQDRRAVLLKIVGDISDLDVINSKEELAKLATLMQDRTLDEVRAMLKSKKSKINEELKTIPIRIDELSNSLPTLDTDIDYIGLEQEKNDLNIILQNLENDLADHRKLAQSIIDNFKSKQTDINNKRTQLSKLENDITKNALTELSNLRTTRYEASNELSNHNNFIDRTRREMDEAIVDSYDLDEKITALRTEYSEEVKKNYEDNSVFESPNREEFICPTCKQQLQVNDINMKIAEMEENFNNEKQRKIDQFNTNKKSKLDSINRKGKSYKETKEKLDAKILELDGQIQQRLVTVRDLEEKIKRLDVKIEEEAQRTKNIDFNTSVEYVNLKNTIAELENSFKKVDVDEDAQQDLINKKRNTVARIEEINTIINNKTVIENTNKRIEELEARQVVLADELTQLEGDEYLTETFIRTKVDMLESKINSKFKTVNFKMFFEQINGALVECCDTMIKGVPYSDANNAAKINSGIDIINTLTEFYQVSAPIFADNAESVNQLLDTDSQVIRLIVSEDTQLRVEVL
;
A
#
# COMPACT_ATOMS: atom_id res chain seq x y z
N MET A 1 20.48 -9.28 37.44
CA MET A 1 19.45 -9.40 38.49
C MET A 1 18.98 -10.84 38.58
N LYS A 2 19.01 -11.47 39.75
CA LYS A 2 18.53 -12.84 39.99
C LYS A 2 17.39 -12.82 40.99
N ILE A 3 16.22 -13.29 40.57
CA ILE A 3 15.01 -13.37 41.38
C ILE A 3 14.72 -14.83 41.68
N GLN A 4 14.65 -15.19 42.96
CA GLN A 4 14.29 -16.52 43.42
C GLN A 4 13.11 -16.43 44.40
N LEU A 5 12.15 -17.32 44.25
CA LEU A 5 11.10 -17.55 45.23
C LEU A 5 11.69 -18.41 46.34
N LYS A 6 11.76 -17.89 47.57
CA LYS A 6 12.31 -18.65 48.72
C LYS A 6 11.21 -19.38 49.46
N THR A 7 10.13 -18.66 49.79
CA THR A 7 8.97 -19.23 50.49
C THR A 7 7.69 -18.71 49.87
N MET A 8 6.62 -19.51 49.96
CA MET A 8 5.27 -19.06 49.65
C MET A 8 4.26 -19.66 50.63
N ASP A 9 3.40 -18.79 51.16
CA ASP A 9 2.30 -19.12 52.06
C ASP A 9 0.97 -18.76 51.40
N LEU A 10 0.06 -19.74 51.35
CA LEU A 10 -1.30 -19.56 50.88
C LEU A 10 -2.27 -19.78 52.05
N GLN A 11 -3.27 -18.92 52.16
CA GLN A 11 -4.39 -19.08 53.06
C GLN A 11 -5.70 -18.85 52.30
N ASN A 12 -6.57 -19.86 52.30
CA ASN A 12 -7.87 -19.89 51.62
C ASN A 12 -7.85 -19.48 50.14
N PHE A 13 -6.73 -19.65 49.43
CA PHE A 13 -6.57 -19.18 48.04
C PHE A 13 -6.94 -20.29 47.05
N LYS A 14 -7.93 -20.05 46.17
CA LYS A 14 -8.35 -20.98 45.09
C LYS A 14 -8.50 -22.46 45.53
N GLY A 15 -9.13 -22.71 46.67
CA GLY A 15 -9.34 -24.07 47.19
C GLY A 15 -8.28 -24.56 48.18
N ILE A 16 -7.11 -23.91 48.25
CA ILE A 16 -6.05 -24.25 49.19
C ILE A 16 -6.31 -23.54 50.52
N LYS A 17 -6.71 -24.30 51.56
CA LYS A 17 -7.01 -23.75 52.90
C LYS A 17 -5.78 -23.15 53.58
N LYS A 18 -4.70 -23.90 53.63
CA LYS A 18 -3.40 -23.46 54.16
C LYS A 18 -2.31 -24.28 53.50
N LEU A 19 -1.26 -23.62 53.02
CA LEU A 19 -0.08 -24.28 52.47
C LEU A 19 1.13 -23.39 52.68
N HIS A 20 2.24 -24.00 53.10
CA HIS A 20 3.54 -23.36 53.20
C HIS A 20 4.51 -24.18 52.35
N ILE A 21 5.32 -23.52 51.54
CA ILE A 21 6.34 -24.14 50.70
C ILE A 21 7.66 -23.40 50.87
N ASP A 22 8.71 -24.13 51.24
CA ASP A 22 10.10 -23.71 51.10
C ASP A 22 10.62 -24.20 49.75
N PHE A 23 11.09 -23.28 48.91
CA PHE A 23 11.60 -23.59 47.58
C PHE A 23 13.13 -23.64 47.59
N SER A 24 13.70 -24.63 46.91
CA SER A 24 15.13 -24.67 46.57
C SER A 24 15.35 -24.17 45.14
N HIS A 25 16.56 -24.33 44.61
CA HIS A 25 16.84 -23.97 43.22
C HIS A 25 16.01 -24.79 42.22
N ASN A 26 15.76 -26.07 42.52
CA ASN A 26 14.90 -26.98 41.76
C ASN A 26 13.88 -27.61 42.69
N THR A 27 12.60 -27.33 42.49
CA THR A 27 11.52 -27.84 43.36
C THR A 27 10.50 -28.60 42.54
N ASP A 28 10.28 -29.86 42.90
CA ASP A 28 9.27 -30.72 42.27
C ASP A 28 8.01 -30.75 43.14
N ILE A 29 6.87 -30.44 42.54
CA ILE A 29 5.57 -30.40 43.21
C ILE A 29 4.64 -31.40 42.53
N TYR A 30 4.36 -32.47 43.27
CA TYR A 30 3.55 -33.59 42.82
C TYR A 30 2.09 -33.45 43.29
N GLY A 31 1.16 -33.90 42.45
CA GLY A 31 -0.23 -34.09 42.84
C GLY A 31 -1.10 -34.56 41.69
N ALA A 32 -2.23 -35.19 42.00
CA ALA A 32 -3.25 -35.56 41.02
C ALA A 32 -3.83 -34.33 40.30
N ASN A 33 -4.60 -34.55 39.24
CA ASN A 33 -5.33 -33.45 38.60
C ASN A 33 -6.29 -32.78 39.59
N ALA A 34 -6.45 -31.46 39.47
CA ALA A 34 -7.27 -30.63 40.36
C ALA A 34 -6.84 -30.54 41.84
N THR A 35 -5.62 -30.97 42.20
CA THR A 35 -5.10 -30.82 43.59
C THR A 35 -4.57 -29.42 43.93
N GLY A 36 -4.55 -28.50 42.97
CA GLY A 36 -4.10 -27.11 43.17
C GLY A 36 -2.68 -26.80 42.67
N LYS A 37 -2.09 -27.63 41.80
CA LYS A 37 -0.76 -27.38 41.21
C LYS A 37 -0.68 -26.03 40.49
N THR A 38 -1.56 -25.80 39.50
CA THR A 38 -1.64 -24.53 38.76
C THR A 38 -2.02 -23.35 39.67
N THR A 39 -2.75 -23.61 40.77
CA THR A 39 -3.07 -22.59 41.78
C THR A 39 -1.80 -21.97 42.40
N LEU A 40 -0.70 -22.72 42.51
CA LEU A 40 0.56 -22.16 43.00
C LEU A 40 1.14 -21.11 42.06
N PHE A 41 1.09 -21.37 40.76
CA PHE A 41 1.54 -20.39 39.78
C PHE A 41 0.60 -19.18 39.74
N ASP A 42 -0.72 -19.41 39.79
CA ASP A 42 -1.72 -18.34 39.89
C ASP A 42 -1.53 -17.47 41.14
N ALA A 43 -1.18 -18.07 42.28
CA ALA A 43 -0.90 -17.36 43.51
C ALA A 43 0.31 -16.43 43.36
N PHE A 44 1.38 -16.92 42.73
CA PHE A 44 2.58 -16.14 42.49
C PHE A 44 2.34 -14.98 41.51
N THR A 45 1.66 -15.24 40.39
CA THR A 45 1.32 -14.17 39.42
C THR A 45 0.31 -13.18 40.00
N TRP A 46 -0.61 -13.64 40.85
CA TRP A 46 -1.57 -12.75 41.51
C TRP A 46 -0.87 -11.84 42.52
N LEU A 47 0.04 -12.40 43.31
CA LEU A 47 0.86 -11.65 44.27
C LEU A 47 1.63 -10.52 43.59
N LEU A 48 2.09 -10.72 42.35
CA LEU A 48 2.84 -9.71 41.60
C LEU A 48 1.96 -8.79 40.76
N PHE A 49 0.95 -9.29 40.04
CA PHE A 49 0.32 -8.54 38.93
C PHE A 49 -1.21 -8.50 38.95
N ASP A 50 -1.86 -8.99 40.01
CA ASP A 50 -3.33 -9.14 40.09
C ASP A 50 -3.91 -10.01 38.95
N LYS A 51 -3.14 -11.00 38.49
CA LYS A 51 -3.52 -11.88 37.36
C LYS A 51 -3.22 -13.34 37.66
N ASP A 52 -3.96 -14.24 37.02
CA ASP A 52 -3.62 -15.66 37.00
C ASP A 52 -2.46 -15.97 36.04
N SER A 53 -2.02 -17.23 36.02
CA SER A 53 -0.92 -17.70 35.17
C SER A 53 -1.27 -17.68 33.66
N SER A 54 -2.56 -17.56 33.34
CA SER A 54 -3.10 -17.34 31.99
C SER A 54 -3.30 -15.85 31.66
N ASN A 55 -2.79 -14.93 32.48
CA ASN A 55 -2.84 -13.48 32.29
C ASN A 55 -4.25 -12.86 32.37
N LYS A 56 -5.21 -13.51 33.03
CA LYS A 56 -6.57 -12.98 33.29
C LYS A 56 -6.63 -12.26 34.63
N LYS A 57 -7.27 -11.09 34.66
CA LYS A 57 -7.58 -10.35 35.90
C LYS A 57 -8.83 -10.88 36.60
N ASP A 58 -9.83 -11.26 35.83
CA ASP A 58 -11.13 -11.73 36.33
C ASP A 58 -11.11 -13.25 36.56
N PHE A 59 -10.42 -13.69 37.62
CA PHE A 59 -10.41 -15.09 38.04
C PHE A 59 -10.83 -15.21 39.52
N ASN A 60 -11.40 -16.37 39.87
CA ASN A 60 -11.88 -16.59 41.23
C ASN A 60 -10.70 -16.81 42.18
N ILE A 61 -10.47 -15.86 43.10
CA ILE A 61 -9.46 -15.96 44.17
C ILE A 61 -10.02 -16.71 45.38
N LYS A 62 -11.30 -16.49 45.68
CA LYS A 62 -11.97 -17.05 46.84
C LYS A 62 -12.06 -18.58 46.73
N THR A 63 -11.96 -19.25 47.88
CA THR A 63 -12.25 -20.68 47.96
C THR A 63 -13.75 -20.88 47.84
N LEU A 64 -14.14 -21.67 46.84
CA LEU A 64 -15.52 -22.05 46.59
C LEU A 64 -15.84 -23.36 47.31
N ASP A 65 -17.08 -23.49 47.76
CA ASP A 65 -17.63 -24.74 48.24
C ASP A 65 -18.04 -25.65 47.06
N LYS A 66 -18.65 -26.80 47.37
CA LYS A 66 -19.05 -27.78 46.34
C LYS A 66 -20.18 -27.28 45.42
N SER A 67 -20.90 -26.22 45.81
CA SER A 67 -21.93 -25.55 45.01
C SER A 67 -21.37 -24.45 44.10
N GLY A 68 -20.07 -24.13 44.23
CA GLY A 68 -19.45 -23.02 43.51
C GLY A 68 -19.56 -21.68 44.24
N GLU A 69 -20.05 -21.68 45.49
CA GLU A 69 -20.26 -20.48 46.30
C GLU A 69 -19.06 -20.18 47.19
N ALA A 70 -18.74 -18.90 47.36
CA ALA A 70 -17.56 -18.53 48.11
C ALA A 70 -17.78 -18.59 49.62
N TYR A 71 -16.84 -19.18 50.37
CA TYR A 71 -16.86 -19.10 51.83
C TYR A 71 -16.71 -17.63 52.29
N HIS A 72 -17.76 -17.07 52.87
CA HIS A 72 -17.79 -15.70 53.42
C HIS A 72 -17.00 -15.56 54.72
N GLY A 73 -16.57 -14.34 55.03
CA GLY A 73 -15.81 -14.03 56.24
C GLY A 73 -14.40 -14.61 56.30
N LEU A 74 -13.92 -15.27 55.24
CA LEU A 74 -12.55 -15.73 55.13
C LEU A 74 -11.63 -14.63 54.60
N GLU A 75 -10.42 -14.56 55.17
CA GLU A 75 -9.32 -13.86 54.56
C GLU A 75 -8.64 -14.78 53.54
N HIS A 76 -8.43 -14.28 52.34
CA HIS A 76 -7.70 -14.96 51.28
C HIS A 76 -6.35 -14.28 51.13
N SER A 77 -5.27 -14.94 51.51
CA SER A 77 -3.94 -14.33 51.44
C SER A 77 -2.92 -15.19 50.72
N VAL A 78 -2.02 -14.49 50.05
CA VAL A 78 -0.78 -15.04 49.50
C VAL A 78 0.34 -14.17 50.05
N SER A 79 1.37 -14.80 50.62
CA SER A 79 2.63 -14.14 50.93
C SER A 79 3.80 -14.92 50.38
N ALA A 80 4.86 -14.22 49.98
CA ALA A 80 6.08 -14.85 49.51
C ALA A 80 7.30 -14.01 49.88
N THR A 81 8.40 -14.70 50.19
CA THR A 81 9.72 -14.08 50.29
C THR A 81 10.46 -14.27 48.98
N LEU A 82 10.81 -13.18 48.30
CA LEU A 82 11.64 -13.19 47.11
C LEU A 82 13.08 -12.82 47.48
N ILE A 83 14.05 -13.56 46.98
CA ILE A 83 15.46 -13.17 47.01
C ILE A 83 15.78 -12.47 45.71
N VAL A 84 16.03 -11.16 45.77
CA VAL A 84 16.42 -10.33 44.63
C VAL A 84 17.87 -9.89 44.83
N ASP A 85 18.77 -10.43 44.01
CA ASP A 85 20.22 -10.20 44.11
C ASP A 85 20.76 -10.45 45.54
N GLY A 86 20.30 -11.52 46.17
CA GLY A 86 20.70 -11.92 47.52
C GLY A 86 19.97 -11.21 48.66
N ARG A 87 19.09 -10.24 48.37
CA ARG A 87 18.31 -9.51 49.39
C ARG A 87 16.87 -10.03 49.48
N PRO A 88 16.37 -10.36 50.68
CA PRO A 88 14.98 -10.76 50.86
C PRO A 88 14.02 -9.57 50.72
N ILE A 89 12.89 -9.82 50.06
CA ILE A 89 11.73 -8.93 49.97
C ILE A 89 10.50 -9.75 50.29
N ASP A 90 9.78 -9.37 51.34
CA ASP A 90 8.55 -10.03 51.75
C ASP A 90 7.36 -9.29 51.16
N LEU A 91 6.55 -10.02 50.40
CA LEU A 91 5.34 -9.51 49.77
C LEU A 91 4.14 -10.24 50.33
N LYS A 92 3.06 -9.52 50.61
CA LYS A 92 1.78 -10.12 51.00
C LYS A 92 0.61 -9.35 50.41
N LYS A 93 -0.35 -10.09 49.86
CA LYS A 93 -1.69 -9.61 49.52
C LYS A 93 -2.73 -10.37 50.34
N THR A 94 -3.64 -9.64 50.96
CA THR A 94 -4.81 -10.21 51.63
C THR A 94 -6.07 -9.60 51.04
N LEU A 95 -6.91 -10.42 50.42
CA LEU A 95 -8.24 -10.07 49.97
C LEU A 95 -9.24 -10.42 51.08
N THR A 96 -10.00 -9.42 51.55
CA THR A 96 -11.03 -9.57 52.58
C THR A 96 -12.36 -8.99 52.12
N GLU A 97 -13.42 -9.40 52.80
CA GLU A 97 -14.74 -8.79 52.64
C GLU A 97 -14.85 -7.54 53.50
N LYS A 98 -15.35 -6.46 52.90
CA LYS A 98 -15.54 -5.19 53.58
C LYS A 98 -16.95 -5.14 54.19
N TRP A 99 -17.01 -5.25 55.52
CA TRP A 99 -18.25 -5.20 56.29
C TRP A 99 -18.33 -3.89 57.07
N VAL A 100 -19.32 -3.03 56.80
CA VAL A 100 -19.44 -1.68 57.40
C VAL A 100 -20.70 -1.57 58.26
N LYS A 101 -20.59 -0.93 59.42
CA LYS A 101 -21.75 -0.64 60.29
C LYS A 101 -22.38 0.71 59.91
N GLN A 102 -23.61 0.70 59.37
CA GLN A 102 -24.31 1.93 59.03
C GLN A 102 -24.82 2.66 60.30
N ARG A 103 -24.81 4.00 60.27
CA ARG A 103 -25.16 4.84 61.42
C ARG A 103 -26.62 4.59 61.83
N GLY A 104 -26.83 4.00 63.01
CA GLY A 104 -28.15 3.64 63.54
C GLY A 104 -28.54 2.16 63.44
N SER A 105 -27.72 1.30 62.81
CA SER A 105 -27.96 -0.15 62.72
C SER A 105 -27.10 -0.96 63.70
N VAL A 106 -27.59 -2.13 64.14
CA VAL A 106 -26.85 -3.08 64.98
C VAL A 106 -25.94 -3.99 64.13
N ASP A 107 -26.37 -4.36 62.92
CA ASP A 107 -25.69 -5.30 62.02
C ASP A 107 -24.73 -4.63 61.02
N ARG A 108 -23.70 -5.37 60.59
CA ARG A 108 -22.72 -4.93 59.57
C ARG A 108 -23.24 -5.32 58.17
N THR A 109 -23.19 -4.41 57.19
CA THR A 109 -23.56 -4.68 55.79
C THR A 109 -22.33 -4.89 54.91
N PHE A 110 -22.40 -5.87 54.01
CA PHE A 110 -21.35 -6.13 53.02
C PHE A 110 -21.29 -4.99 51.99
N GLN A 111 -20.10 -4.42 51.77
CA GLN A 111 -19.84 -3.32 50.84
C GLN A 111 -18.80 -3.68 49.77
N GLY A 112 -18.67 -4.96 49.43
CA GLY A 112 -17.70 -5.46 48.46
C GLY A 112 -16.41 -5.96 49.10
N HIS A 113 -15.31 -5.88 48.35
CA HIS A 113 -14.02 -6.41 48.74
C HIS A 113 -12.98 -5.32 48.93
N GLU A 114 -12.02 -5.56 49.82
CA GLU A 114 -10.82 -4.76 49.92
C GLU A 114 -9.58 -5.66 49.88
N THR A 115 -8.48 -5.10 49.39
CA THR A 115 -7.20 -5.81 49.33
C THR A 115 -6.17 -5.01 50.11
N VAL A 116 -5.56 -5.65 51.09
CA VAL A 116 -4.45 -5.11 51.87
C VAL A 116 -3.15 -5.57 51.23
N TYR A 117 -2.27 -4.61 50.96
CA TYR A 117 -0.96 -4.83 50.36
C TYR A 117 0.12 -4.56 51.40
N ILE A 118 1.07 -5.48 51.57
CA ILE A 118 2.15 -5.37 52.54
C ILE A 118 3.48 -5.65 51.84
N VAL A 119 4.48 -4.80 52.10
CA VAL A 119 5.87 -4.97 51.68
C VAL A 119 6.76 -4.90 52.91
N ASN A 120 7.57 -5.94 53.17
CA ASN A 120 8.46 -6.03 54.33
C ASN A 120 7.74 -5.65 55.64
N GLU A 121 6.61 -6.31 55.89
CA GLU A 121 5.74 -6.09 57.07
C GLU A 121 5.03 -4.73 57.15
N VAL A 122 5.27 -3.80 56.22
CA VAL A 122 4.63 -2.48 56.20
C VAL A 122 3.41 -2.47 55.26
N PRO A 123 2.19 -2.13 55.73
CA PRO A 123 1.05 -1.90 54.86
C PRO A 123 1.28 -0.68 53.95
N VAL A 124 1.05 -0.86 52.66
CA VAL A 124 1.27 0.18 51.63
C VAL A 124 0.03 0.36 50.76
N LYS A 125 -0.04 1.49 50.04
CA LYS A 125 -1.10 1.69 49.04
C LYS A 125 -0.86 0.78 47.83
N LYS A 126 -1.94 0.43 47.12
CA LYS A 126 -1.87 -0.36 45.87
C LYS A 126 -0.82 0.19 44.88
N THR A 127 -0.81 1.51 44.67
CA THR A 127 0.13 2.17 43.75
C THR A 127 1.59 2.03 44.18
N GLU A 128 1.87 2.03 45.47
CA GLU A 128 3.22 1.85 46.02
C GLU A 128 3.67 0.39 45.88
N TYR A 129 2.74 -0.55 46.11
CA TYR A 129 2.97 -1.98 45.92
C TYR A 129 3.27 -2.32 44.46
N GLU A 130 2.45 -1.85 43.52
CA GLU A 130 2.67 -2.00 42.08
C GLU A 130 3.99 -1.35 41.61
N GLY A 131 4.30 -0.16 42.14
CA GLY A 131 5.59 0.50 41.89
C GLY A 131 6.78 -0.32 42.39
N LYS A 132 6.65 -0.96 43.56
CA LYS A 132 7.69 -1.85 44.10
C LYS A 132 7.91 -3.07 43.20
N ILE A 133 6.86 -3.71 42.71
CA ILE A 133 6.98 -4.85 41.79
C ILE A 133 7.60 -4.43 40.46
N THR A 134 7.15 -3.30 39.90
CA THR A 134 7.70 -2.77 38.65
C THR A 134 9.20 -2.46 38.78
N SER A 135 9.65 -2.04 39.97
CA SER A 135 11.09 -1.86 40.26
C SER A 135 11.88 -3.17 40.36
N ILE A 136 11.21 -4.30 40.60
CA ILE A 136 11.81 -5.64 40.65
C ILE A 136 11.82 -6.24 39.25
N ILE A 137 10.70 -6.25 38.53
CA ILE A 137 10.63 -6.81 37.19
C ILE A 137 9.45 -6.25 36.38
N ASP A 138 9.69 -5.99 35.10
CA ASP A 138 8.63 -5.65 34.16
C ASP A 138 7.69 -6.85 33.92
N GLU A 139 6.38 -6.60 33.89
CA GLU A 139 5.37 -7.66 33.77
C GLU A 139 5.50 -8.44 32.44
N ASN A 140 5.84 -7.78 31.33
CA ASN A 140 5.95 -8.45 30.04
C ASN A 140 7.22 -9.31 29.99
N VAL A 141 8.34 -8.79 30.51
CA VAL A 141 9.58 -9.57 30.67
C VAL A 141 9.35 -10.77 31.59
N PHE A 142 8.69 -10.58 32.74
CA PHE A 142 8.38 -11.64 33.69
C PHE A 142 7.68 -12.82 33.02
N LYS A 143 6.62 -12.58 32.24
CA LYS A 143 5.89 -13.66 31.57
C LYS A 143 6.74 -14.43 30.57
N LEU A 144 7.62 -13.71 29.86
CA LEU A 144 8.51 -14.31 28.87
C LEU A 144 9.58 -15.20 29.49
N ILE A 145 9.98 -14.93 30.74
CA ILE A 145 11.07 -15.66 31.42
C ILE A 145 10.60 -16.64 32.51
N THR A 146 9.29 -16.74 32.78
CA THR A 146 8.76 -17.60 33.87
C THR A 146 7.83 -18.72 33.40
N ASN A 147 7.24 -18.62 32.21
CA ASN A 147 6.39 -19.67 31.65
C ASN A 147 6.97 -20.18 30.31
N PRO A 148 7.45 -21.43 30.24
CA PRO A 148 8.04 -22.00 29.03
C PRO A 148 7.13 -21.97 27.79
N LEU A 149 5.81 -21.96 27.98
CA LEU A 149 4.85 -21.98 26.88
C LEU A 149 4.50 -20.57 26.38
N TYR A 150 4.68 -19.54 27.20
CA TYR A 150 4.15 -18.19 26.95
C TYR A 150 4.60 -17.59 25.62
N PHE A 151 5.88 -17.69 25.29
CA PHE A 151 6.44 -17.13 24.05
C PHE A 151 5.70 -17.64 22.82
N ASN A 152 5.36 -18.94 22.77
CA ASN A 152 4.79 -19.58 21.59
C ASN A 152 3.27 -19.69 21.59
N THR A 153 2.62 -19.65 22.76
CA THR A 153 1.15 -19.82 22.86
C THR A 153 0.40 -18.53 23.13
N ALA A 154 1.04 -17.53 23.75
CA ALA A 154 0.38 -16.28 24.14
C ALA A 154 0.73 -15.10 23.24
N LEU A 155 1.96 -15.03 22.71
CA LEU A 155 2.38 -13.97 21.79
C LEU A 155 1.95 -14.26 20.35
N LYS A 156 1.52 -13.21 19.64
CA LYS A 156 1.33 -13.27 18.19
C LYS A 156 2.70 -13.29 17.50
N TRP A 157 2.77 -13.82 16.29
CA TRP A 157 4.03 -13.97 15.57
C TRP A 157 4.77 -12.64 15.33
N GLN A 158 4.04 -11.53 15.17
CA GLN A 158 4.65 -10.19 15.06
C GLN A 158 5.34 -9.77 16.36
N ASP A 159 4.73 -10.06 17.52
CA ASP A 159 5.31 -9.74 18.83
C ASP A 159 6.52 -10.64 19.10
N ARG A 160 6.44 -11.93 18.74
CA ARG A 160 7.59 -12.86 18.77
C ARG A 160 8.75 -12.32 17.93
N ARG A 161 8.48 -11.93 16.69
CA ARG A 161 9.46 -11.33 15.76
C ARG A 161 10.12 -10.10 16.38
N ALA A 162 9.33 -9.18 16.94
CA ALA A 162 9.84 -7.96 17.55
C ALA A 162 10.75 -8.22 18.76
N VAL A 163 10.44 -9.23 19.59
CA VAL A 163 11.31 -9.64 20.69
C VAL A 163 12.64 -10.19 20.16
N LEU A 164 12.61 -11.08 19.17
CA LEU A 164 13.83 -11.66 18.60
C LEU A 164 14.74 -10.62 17.93
N LEU A 165 14.16 -9.68 17.18
CA LEU A 165 14.93 -8.61 16.54
C LEU A 165 15.62 -7.70 17.56
N LYS A 166 15.00 -7.45 18.72
CA LYS A 166 15.64 -6.71 19.82
C LYS A 166 16.89 -7.43 20.37
N ILE A 167 16.91 -8.77 20.37
CA ILE A 167 18.04 -9.57 20.88
C ILE A 167 19.26 -9.41 19.98
N VAL A 168 19.07 -9.45 18.66
CA VAL A 168 20.18 -9.45 17.70
C VAL A 168 20.56 -8.06 17.18
N GLY A 169 19.67 -7.08 17.31
CA GLY A 169 19.80 -5.77 16.67
C GLY A 169 19.75 -5.85 15.14
N ASP A 170 19.95 -4.71 14.48
CA ASP A 170 19.96 -4.66 13.01
C ASP A 170 21.26 -5.22 12.42
N ILE A 171 21.16 -5.62 11.15
CA ILE A 171 22.31 -5.95 10.29
C ILE A 171 22.47 -4.79 9.32
N SER A 172 23.66 -4.18 9.33
CA SER A 172 23.94 -3.06 8.44
C SER A 172 24.05 -3.55 6.99
N ASP A 173 23.65 -2.70 6.04
CA ASP A 173 23.76 -3.04 4.62
C ASP A 173 25.22 -3.33 4.21
N LEU A 174 26.18 -2.68 4.86
CA LEU A 174 27.60 -2.90 4.65
C LEU A 174 28.04 -4.31 5.08
N ASP A 175 27.53 -4.82 6.21
CA ASP A 175 27.82 -6.19 6.66
C ASP A 175 27.27 -7.23 5.67
N VAL A 176 26.09 -6.98 5.11
CA VAL A 176 25.48 -7.86 4.09
C VAL A 176 26.32 -7.85 2.81
N ILE A 177 26.70 -6.66 2.33
CA ILE A 177 27.55 -6.51 1.14
C ILE A 177 28.88 -7.23 1.32
N ASN A 178 29.53 -7.05 2.47
CA ASN A 178 30.84 -7.66 2.74
C ASN A 178 30.78 -9.18 2.94
N SER A 179 29.59 -9.76 3.11
CA SER A 179 29.42 -11.21 3.30
C SER A 179 29.62 -12.03 2.02
N LYS A 180 29.45 -11.42 0.83
CA LYS A 180 29.59 -12.10 -0.47
C LYS A 180 30.26 -11.20 -1.50
N GLU A 181 31.30 -11.72 -2.16
CA GLU A 181 32.07 -10.97 -3.16
C GLU A 181 31.21 -10.46 -4.33
N GLU A 182 30.19 -11.22 -4.75
CA GLU A 182 29.26 -10.82 -5.81
C GLU A 182 28.48 -9.54 -5.50
N LEU A 183 28.22 -9.25 -4.22
CA LEU A 183 27.51 -8.05 -3.76
C LEU A 183 28.40 -6.80 -3.72
N ALA A 184 29.71 -6.92 -3.92
CA ALA A 184 30.62 -5.78 -3.88
C ALA A 184 30.24 -4.69 -4.90
N LYS A 185 29.74 -5.08 -6.07
CA LYS A 185 29.22 -4.14 -7.08
C LYS A 185 28.01 -3.36 -6.58
N LEU A 186 27.14 -3.99 -5.78
CA LEU A 186 25.95 -3.33 -5.24
C LEU A 186 26.31 -2.19 -4.28
N ALA A 187 27.46 -2.26 -3.60
CA ALA A 187 27.97 -1.17 -2.77
C ALA A 187 28.11 0.14 -3.55
N THR A 188 28.59 0.06 -4.79
CA THR A 188 28.74 1.23 -5.66
C THR A 188 27.39 1.77 -6.13
N LEU A 189 26.40 0.90 -6.36
CA LEU A 189 25.04 1.30 -6.76
C LEU A 189 24.26 1.96 -5.61
N MET A 190 24.55 1.58 -4.36
CA MET A 190 23.89 2.07 -3.13
C MET A 190 24.59 3.24 -2.45
N GLN A 191 25.71 3.75 -2.99
CA GLN A 191 26.55 4.74 -2.31
C GLN A 191 25.78 5.99 -1.84
N ASP A 192 24.86 6.51 -2.67
CA ASP A 192 24.01 7.67 -2.36
C ASP A 192 22.50 7.32 -2.41
N ARG A 193 22.14 6.03 -2.34
CA ARG A 193 20.78 5.55 -2.59
C ARG A 193 20.42 4.36 -1.70
N THR A 194 19.17 4.31 -1.29
CA THR A 194 18.59 3.13 -0.65
C THR A 194 18.39 1.99 -1.67
N LEU A 195 18.29 0.74 -1.18
CA LEU A 195 18.05 -0.42 -2.03
C LEU A 195 16.76 -0.26 -2.86
N ASP A 196 15.71 0.30 -2.27
CA ASP A 196 14.43 0.53 -2.95
C ASP A 196 14.54 1.58 -4.07
N GLU A 197 15.33 2.64 -3.87
CA GLU A 197 15.64 3.62 -4.92
C GLU A 197 16.44 3.00 -6.06
N VAL A 198 17.41 2.13 -5.76
CA VAL A 198 18.15 1.38 -6.78
C VAL A 198 17.21 0.50 -7.59
N ARG A 199 16.34 -0.29 -6.94
CA ARG A 199 15.34 -1.15 -7.63
C ARG A 199 14.37 -0.33 -8.48
N ALA A 200 13.89 0.81 -7.99
CA ALA A 200 13.02 1.69 -8.76
C ALA A 200 13.73 2.28 -9.99
N MET A 201 14.99 2.67 -9.84
CA MET A 201 15.83 3.18 -10.93
C MET A 201 16.10 2.09 -11.99
N LEU A 202 16.45 0.87 -11.58
CA LEU A 202 16.63 -0.27 -12.49
C LEU A 202 15.34 -0.58 -13.26
N LYS A 203 14.19 -0.64 -12.57
CA LYS A 203 12.88 -0.86 -13.21
C LYS A 203 12.57 0.20 -14.26
N SER A 204 12.80 1.48 -13.95
CA SER A 204 12.58 2.59 -14.89
C SER A 204 13.48 2.49 -16.12
N LYS A 205 14.79 2.25 -15.92
CA LYS A 205 15.75 2.11 -17.03
C LYS A 205 15.41 0.91 -17.92
N LYS A 206 15.16 -0.27 -17.35
CA LYS A 206 14.76 -1.46 -18.10
C LYS A 206 13.48 -1.22 -18.89
N SER A 207 12.49 -0.52 -18.32
CA SER A 207 11.25 -0.21 -19.04
C SER A 207 11.52 0.61 -20.31
N LYS A 208 12.36 1.65 -20.20
CA LYS A 208 12.71 2.52 -21.33
C LYS A 208 13.51 1.76 -22.40
N ILE A 209 14.50 0.98 -21.99
CA ILE A 209 15.32 0.18 -22.92
C ILE A 209 14.46 -0.87 -23.63
N ASN A 210 13.57 -1.57 -22.92
CA ASN A 210 12.66 -2.53 -23.52
C ASN A 210 11.68 -1.89 -24.50
N GLU A 211 11.21 -0.68 -24.22
CA GLU A 211 10.37 0.08 -25.16
C GLU A 211 11.15 0.46 -26.42
N GLU A 212 12.37 0.97 -26.27
CA GLU A 212 13.25 1.30 -27.40
C GLU A 212 13.58 0.06 -28.25
N LEU A 213 13.97 -1.06 -27.61
CA LEU A 213 14.23 -2.35 -28.27
C LEU A 213 13.03 -2.90 -29.03
N LYS A 214 11.79 -2.63 -28.60
CA LYS A 214 10.58 -3.01 -29.34
C LYS A 214 10.35 -2.14 -30.58
N THR A 215 10.72 -0.87 -30.51
CA THR A 215 10.51 0.08 -31.62
C THR A 215 11.56 -0.02 -32.73
N ILE A 216 12.79 -0.42 -32.41
CA ILE A 216 13.88 -0.50 -33.39
C ILE A 216 13.56 -1.47 -34.55
N PRO A 217 13.11 -2.72 -34.32
CA PRO A 217 12.76 -3.63 -35.40
C PRO A 217 11.64 -3.09 -36.30
N ILE A 218 10.66 -2.40 -35.71
CA ILE A 218 9.54 -1.79 -36.46
C ILE A 218 10.07 -0.70 -37.40
N ARG A 219 11.00 0.14 -36.93
CA ARG A 219 11.63 1.19 -37.74
C ARG A 219 12.53 0.62 -38.84
N ILE A 220 13.27 -0.46 -38.54
CA ILE A 220 14.09 -1.15 -39.54
C ILE A 220 13.20 -1.75 -40.63
N ASP A 221 12.11 -2.41 -40.27
CA ASP A 221 11.16 -3.00 -41.22
C ASP A 221 10.49 -1.91 -42.10
N GLU A 222 10.06 -0.80 -41.50
CA GLU A 222 9.52 0.36 -42.23
C GLU A 222 10.53 0.91 -43.25
N LEU A 223 11.78 1.14 -42.83
CA LEU A 223 12.84 1.64 -43.71
C LEU A 223 13.17 0.62 -44.81
N SER A 224 13.24 -0.66 -44.47
CA SER A 224 13.56 -1.74 -45.42
C SER A 224 12.48 -1.90 -46.50
N ASN A 225 11.20 -1.81 -46.12
CA ASN A 225 10.08 -1.87 -47.04
C ASN A 225 9.94 -0.62 -47.92
N SER A 226 10.54 0.51 -47.51
CA SER A 226 10.56 1.76 -48.28
C SER A 226 11.65 1.84 -49.35
N LEU A 227 12.60 0.90 -49.36
CA LEU A 227 13.73 0.89 -50.28
C LEU A 227 13.29 0.53 -51.72
N PRO A 228 13.61 1.36 -52.72
CA PRO A 228 13.52 0.97 -54.13
C PRO A 228 14.48 -0.20 -54.43
N THR A 229 14.12 -1.07 -55.37
CA THR A 229 15.03 -2.12 -55.85
C THR A 229 16.24 -1.50 -56.55
N LEU A 230 17.44 -1.77 -56.04
CA LEU A 230 18.70 -1.44 -56.69
C LEU A 230 18.92 -2.35 -57.89
N ASP A 231 18.96 -1.76 -59.08
CA ASP A 231 19.44 -2.45 -60.28
C ASP A 231 20.97 -2.31 -60.32
N THR A 232 21.67 -3.40 -60.07
CA THR A 232 23.14 -3.44 -59.96
C THR A 232 23.84 -3.22 -61.30
N ASP A 233 23.11 -3.23 -62.41
CA ASP A 233 23.65 -3.06 -63.76
C ASP A 233 23.70 -1.59 -64.24
N ILE A 234 23.31 -0.62 -63.39
CA ILE A 234 23.32 0.81 -63.72
C ILE A 234 24.72 1.42 -63.51
N ASP A 235 25.33 1.93 -64.59
CA ASP A 235 26.59 2.68 -64.55
C ASP A 235 26.38 4.14 -64.09
N TYR A 236 26.36 4.34 -62.76
CA TYR A 236 26.22 5.66 -62.15
C TYR A 236 27.35 6.64 -62.51
N ILE A 237 28.57 6.14 -62.78
CA ILE A 237 29.70 7.01 -63.16
C ILE A 237 29.47 7.52 -64.58
N GLY A 238 29.03 6.65 -65.49
CA GLY A 238 28.63 7.00 -66.85
C GLY A 238 27.47 8.00 -66.89
N LEU A 239 26.45 7.82 -66.04
CA LEU A 239 25.30 8.74 -65.97
C LEU A 239 25.67 10.15 -65.46
N GLU A 240 26.59 10.26 -64.48
CA GLU A 240 27.05 11.58 -64.00
C GLU A 240 27.88 12.31 -65.08
N GLN A 241 28.64 11.56 -65.90
CA GLN A 241 29.33 12.11 -67.07
C GLN A 241 28.33 12.56 -68.15
N GLU A 242 27.33 11.73 -68.48
CA GLU A 242 26.26 12.05 -69.44
C GLU A 242 25.51 13.34 -69.03
N LYS A 243 25.20 13.49 -67.74
CA LYS A 243 24.57 14.71 -67.21
C LYS A 243 25.44 15.95 -67.39
N ASN A 244 26.75 15.85 -67.18
CA ASN A 244 27.66 16.97 -67.38
C ASN A 244 27.73 17.36 -68.86
N ASP A 245 27.80 16.39 -69.77
CA ASP A 245 27.81 16.62 -71.21
C ASP A 245 26.48 17.23 -71.69
N LEU A 246 25.33 16.75 -71.20
CA LEU A 246 24.02 17.30 -71.50
C LEU A 246 23.84 18.73 -70.98
N ASN A 247 24.42 19.08 -69.82
CA ASN A 247 24.43 20.46 -69.32
C ASN A 247 25.24 21.40 -70.22
N ILE A 248 26.38 20.94 -70.77
CA ILE A 248 27.17 21.70 -71.74
C ILE A 248 26.38 21.89 -73.04
N ILE A 249 25.69 20.85 -73.52
CA ILE A 249 24.82 20.91 -74.70
C ILE A 249 23.66 21.88 -74.47
N LEU A 250 23.04 21.83 -73.28
CA LEU A 250 21.96 22.75 -72.90
C LEU A 250 22.43 24.20 -72.94
N GLN A 251 23.63 24.49 -72.41
CA GLN A 251 24.23 25.81 -72.42
C GLN A 251 24.51 26.31 -73.86
N ASN A 252 24.98 25.43 -74.76
CA ASN A 252 25.20 25.77 -76.16
C ASN A 252 23.88 26.04 -76.91
N LEU A 253 22.84 25.22 -76.69
CA LEU A 253 21.50 25.45 -77.27
C LEU A 253 20.89 26.77 -76.78
N GLU A 254 21.15 27.16 -75.54
CA GLU A 254 20.73 28.47 -75.00
C GLU A 254 21.46 29.63 -75.66
N ASN A 255 22.74 29.48 -75.98
CA ASN A 255 23.52 30.47 -76.73
C ASN A 255 23.04 30.58 -78.20
N ASP A 256 22.75 29.47 -78.86
CA ASP A 256 22.23 29.44 -80.25
C ASP A 256 20.83 30.08 -80.36
N LEU A 257 19.96 29.83 -79.37
CA LEU A 257 18.65 30.50 -79.24
C LEU A 257 18.80 32.00 -78.97
N ALA A 258 19.87 32.42 -78.29
CA ALA A 258 20.16 33.84 -78.05
C ALA A 258 20.68 34.56 -79.30
N ASP A 259 21.45 33.87 -80.16
CA ASP A 259 21.98 34.43 -81.41
C ASP A 259 20.93 34.49 -82.53
N HIS A 260 20.02 33.51 -82.64
CA HIS A 260 18.85 33.57 -83.54
C HIS A 260 17.92 34.77 -83.22
N ARG A 261 17.86 35.18 -81.95
CA ARG A 261 17.08 36.35 -81.51
C ARG A 261 17.73 37.69 -81.85
N LYS A 262 19.05 37.76 -82.05
CA LYS A 262 19.76 39.01 -82.39
C LYS A 262 19.49 39.48 -83.82
N LEU A 263 19.20 38.57 -84.75
CA LEU A 263 18.97 38.88 -86.18
C LEU A 263 17.57 39.45 -86.48
N ALA A 264 16.56 39.14 -85.65
CA ALA A 264 15.20 39.68 -85.78
C ALA A 264 14.99 41.03 -85.03
N GLN A 265 16.03 41.56 -84.39
CA GLN A 265 15.89 42.51 -83.28
C GLN A 265 15.63 43.96 -83.72
N SER A 266 16.04 44.42 -84.92
CA SER A 266 15.88 45.84 -85.30
C SER A 266 14.47 46.26 -85.72
N ILE A 267 13.55 45.31 -85.97
CA ILE A 267 12.12 45.56 -86.23
C ILE A 267 11.28 45.34 -84.95
N ILE A 268 11.76 44.51 -84.03
CA ILE A 268 11.07 44.13 -82.79
C ILE A 268 11.27 45.16 -81.66
N ASP A 269 12.33 45.97 -81.68
CA ASP A 269 12.65 46.91 -80.59
C ASP A 269 11.61 48.02 -80.37
N ASN A 270 10.88 48.43 -81.42
CA ASN A 270 9.74 49.36 -81.29
C ASN A 270 8.44 48.66 -80.83
N PHE A 271 8.36 47.33 -80.95
CA PHE A 271 7.20 46.50 -80.59
C PHE A 271 7.29 46.00 -79.15
N LYS A 272 8.50 45.66 -78.67
CA LYS A 272 8.79 45.18 -77.30
C LYS A 272 8.48 46.21 -76.22
N SER A 273 8.74 47.49 -76.45
CA SER A 273 8.49 48.54 -75.44
C SER A 273 7.00 48.66 -75.11
N LYS A 274 6.13 48.72 -76.14
CA LYS A 274 4.67 48.77 -75.98
C LYS A 274 4.08 47.45 -75.46
N GLN A 275 4.62 46.29 -75.85
CA GLN A 275 4.21 44.98 -75.32
C GLN A 275 4.57 44.82 -73.83
N THR A 276 5.74 45.33 -73.41
CA THR A 276 6.18 45.32 -72.01
C THR A 276 5.27 46.18 -71.14
N ASP A 277 4.84 47.34 -71.65
CA ASP A 277 3.87 48.20 -70.96
C ASP A 277 2.49 47.55 -70.84
N ILE A 278 2.00 46.85 -71.87
CA ILE A 278 0.74 46.07 -71.80
C ILE A 278 0.86 44.97 -70.74
N ASN A 279 1.96 44.22 -70.73
CA ASN A 279 2.18 43.13 -69.75
C ASN A 279 2.32 43.65 -68.32
N ASN A 280 3.05 44.76 -68.10
CA ASN A 280 3.17 45.38 -66.78
C ASN A 280 1.79 45.85 -66.26
N LYS A 281 0.98 46.46 -67.11
CA LYS A 281 -0.40 46.86 -66.76
C LYS A 281 -1.31 45.66 -66.50
N ARG A 282 -1.16 44.54 -67.22
CA ARG A 282 -1.86 43.27 -66.93
C ARG A 282 -1.45 42.67 -65.60
N THR A 283 -0.16 42.70 -65.24
CA THR A 283 0.31 42.28 -63.92
C THR A 283 -0.23 43.17 -62.81
N GLN A 284 -0.32 44.49 -63.03
CA GLN A 284 -0.97 45.42 -62.09
C GLN A 284 -2.47 45.16 -61.96
N LEU A 285 -3.17 44.89 -63.08
CA LEU A 285 -4.58 44.53 -63.09
C LEU A 285 -4.82 43.24 -62.29
N SER A 286 -4.01 42.19 -62.51
CA SER A 286 -4.11 40.93 -61.78
C SER A 286 -3.78 41.07 -60.29
N LYS A 287 -2.80 41.92 -59.92
CA LYS A 287 -2.54 42.25 -58.51
C LYS A 287 -3.75 42.96 -57.88
N LEU A 288 -4.34 43.92 -58.60
CA LEU A 288 -5.52 44.65 -58.14
C LEU A 288 -6.75 43.72 -58.01
N GLU A 289 -6.95 42.78 -58.94
CA GLU A 289 -7.98 41.72 -58.84
C GLU A 289 -7.77 40.88 -57.57
N ASN A 290 -6.54 40.41 -57.34
CA ASN A 290 -6.21 39.64 -56.14
C ASN A 290 -6.40 40.45 -54.86
N ASP A 291 -6.04 41.73 -54.84
CA ASP A 291 -6.23 42.61 -53.68
C ASP A 291 -7.71 42.90 -53.42
N ILE A 292 -8.51 43.17 -54.46
CA ILE A 292 -9.97 43.34 -54.36
C ILE A 292 -10.62 42.05 -53.86
N THR A 293 -10.22 40.89 -54.39
CA THR A 293 -10.72 39.58 -53.95
C THR A 293 -10.32 39.27 -52.51
N LYS A 294 -9.06 39.50 -52.13
CA LYS A 294 -8.58 39.32 -50.76
C LYS A 294 -9.32 40.22 -49.79
N ASN A 295 -9.51 41.49 -50.12
CA ASN A 295 -10.24 42.44 -49.29
C ASN A 295 -11.72 42.05 -49.15
N ALA A 296 -12.36 41.63 -50.25
CA ALA A 296 -13.74 41.16 -50.22
C ALA A 296 -13.92 39.89 -49.36
N LEU A 297 -12.95 38.98 -49.36
CA LEU A 297 -12.99 37.73 -48.60
C LEU A 297 -12.44 37.85 -47.17
N THR A 298 -11.86 38.99 -46.79
CA THR A 298 -11.22 39.19 -45.47
C THR A 298 -12.23 39.02 -44.34
N GLU A 299 -13.40 39.66 -44.45
CA GLU A 299 -14.46 39.54 -43.43
C GLU A 299 -14.98 38.10 -43.31
N LEU A 300 -15.18 37.42 -44.43
CA LEU A 300 -15.58 36.02 -44.45
C LEU A 300 -14.54 35.10 -43.77
N SER A 301 -13.25 35.36 -44.01
CA SER A 301 -12.14 34.65 -43.35
C SER A 301 -12.10 34.90 -41.84
N ASN A 302 -12.30 36.15 -41.41
CA ASN A 302 -12.34 36.53 -39.99
C ASN A 302 -13.53 35.87 -39.28
N LEU A 303 -14.71 35.86 -39.89
CA LEU A 303 -15.91 35.20 -39.37
C LEU A 303 -15.71 33.69 -39.22
N ARG A 304 -15.11 33.04 -40.23
CA ARG A 304 -14.77 31.60 -40.17
C ARG A 304 -13.77 31.28 -39.07
N THR A 305 -12.76 32.12 -38.88
CA THR A 305 -11.76 31.97 -37.81
C THR A 305 -12.43 32.10 -36.44
N THR A 306 -13.25 33.14 -36.25
CA THR A 306 -14.00 33.37 -34.99
C THR A 306 -14.96 32.21 -34.69
N ARG A 307 -15.61 31.63 -35.71
CA ARG A 307 -16.50 30.47 -35.58
C ARG A 307 -15.74 29.20 -35.24
N TYR A 308 -14.53 29.04 -35.77
CA TYR A 308 -13.64 27.93 -35.43
C TYR A 308 -13.16 28.03 -33.98
N GLU A 309 -12.72 29.21 -33.53
CA GLU A 309 -12.34 29.47 -32.14
C GLU A 309 -13.48 29.17 -31.16
N ALA A 310 -14.68 29.70 -31.43
CA ALA A 310 -15.87 29.42 -30.62
C ALA A 310 -16.22 27.91 -30.59
N SER A 311 -16.02 27.20 -31.71
CA SER A 311 -16.22 25.75 -31.79
C SER A 311 -15.20 24.95 -30.97
N ASN A 312 -13.95 25.42 -30.92
CA ASN A 312 -12.90 24.81 -30.08
C ASN A 312 -13.17 25.06 -28.59
N GLU A 313 -13.56 26.29 -28.22
CA GLU A 313 -13.98 26.61 -26.85
C GLU A 313 -15.17 25.74 -26.40
N LEU A 314 -16.17 25.57 -27.28
CA LEU A 314 -17.32 24.69 -27.03
C LEU A 314 -16.88 23.25 -26.76
N SER A 315 -16.00 22.70 -27.60
CA SER A 315 -15.45 21.35 -27.42
C SER A 315 -14.69 21.20 -26.10
N ASN A 316 -13.89 22.20 -25.71
CA ASN A 316 -13.17 22.20 -24.43
C ASN A 316 -14.11 22.20 -23.23
N HIS A 317 -15.19 22.97 -23.26
CA HIS A 317 -16.19 22.98 -22.20
C HIS A 317 -16.97 21.67 -22.12
N ASN A 318 -17.33 21.06 -23.25
CA ASN A 318 -17.97 19.75 -23.28
C ASN A 318 -17.04 18.66 -22.70
N ASN A 319 -15.77 18.64 -23.11
CA ASN A 319 -14.77 17.70 -22.56
C ASN A 319 -14.53 17.90 -21.06
N PHE A 320 -14.66 19.13 -20.55
CA PHE A 320 -14.62 19.40 -19.11
C PHE A 320 -15.85 18.80 -18.42
N ILE A 321 -17.05 19.11 -18.90
CA ILE A 321 -18.32 18.58 -18.36
C ILE A 321 -18.29 17.05 -18.31
N ASP A 322 -17.86 16.37 -19.38
CA ASP A 322 -17.83 14.90 -19.43
C ASP A 322 -16.84 14.27 -18.44
N ARG A 323 -15.75 14.97 -18.10
CA ARG A 323 -14.80 14.52 -17.06
C ARG A 323 -15.36 14.76 -15.67
N THR A 324 -15.89 15.96 -15.42
CA THR A 324 -16.50 16.33 -14.14
C THR A 324 -17.72 15.47 -13.82
N ARG A 325 -18.52 15.10 -14.83
CA ARG A 325 -19.66 14.16 -14.67
C ARG A 325 -19.22 12.78 -14.22
N ARG A 326 -18.17 12.22 -14.83
CA ARG A 326 -17.61 10.92 -14.41
C ARG A 326 -17.14 10.94 -12.96
N GLU A 327 -16.43 12.00 -12.57
CA GLU A 327 -15.99 12.17 -11.18
C GLU A 327 -17.17 12.34 -10.21
N MET A 328 -18.24 13.02 -10.63
CA MET A 328 -19.46 13.17 -9.85
C MET A 328 -20.20 11.84 -9.70
N ASP A 329 -20.32 11.05 -10.78
CA ASP A 329 -20.96 9.75 -10.78
C ASP A 329 -20.24 8.76 -9.84
N GLU A 330 -18.90 8.74 -9.85
CA GLU A 330 -18.10 7.97 -8.89
C GLU A 330 -18.39 8.39 -7.44
N ALA A 331 -18.38 9.70 -7.16
CA ALA A 331 -18.68 10.21 -5.82
C ALA A 331 -20.12 9.89 -5.36
N ILE A 332 -21.09 9.87 -6.28
CA ILE A 332 -22.48 9.48 -6.02
C ILE A 332 -22.55 8.01 -5.62
N VAL A 333 -21.86 7.13 -6.35
CA VAL A 333 -21.82 5.68 -6.03
C VAL A 333 -21.23 5.45 -4.64
N ASP A 334 -20.11 6.11 -4.32
CA ASP A 334 -19.48 5.99 -3.01
C ASP A 334 -20.37 6.55 -1.88
N SER A 335 -21.08 7.66 -2.12
CA SER A 335 -22.04 8.22 -1.16
C SER A 335 -23.21 7.27 -0.91
N TYR A 336 -23.69 6.58 -1.95
CA TYR A 336 -24.75 5.59 -1.85
C TYR A 336 -24.33 4.34 -1.05
N ASP A 337 -23.15 3.78 -1.33
CA ASP A 337 -22.60 2.65 -0.57
C ASP A 337 -22.42 2.99 0.93
N LEU A 338 -21.98 4.21 1.24
CA LEU A 338 -21.93 4.68 2.63
C LEU A 338 -23.32 4.81 3.26
N ASP A 339 -24.34 5.24 2.51
CA ASP A 339 -25.71 5.34 3.01
C ASP A 339 -26.30 3.95 3.33
N GLU A 340 -26.03 2.94 2.47
CA GLU A 340 -26.39 1.55 2.73
C GLU A 340 -25.70 1.03 4.00
N LYS A 341 -24.39 1.27 4.15
CA LYS A 341 -23.63 0.88 5.35
C LYS A 341 -24.14 1.57 6.61
N ILE A 342 -24.49 2.85 6.55
CA ILE A 342 -25.09 3.59 7.67
C ILE A 342 -26.45 3.00 8.01
N THR A 343 -27.27 2.67 7.01
CA THR A 343 -28.58 2.05 7.21
C THR A 343 -28.45 0.67 7.85
N ALA A 344 -27.51 -0.16 7.38
CA ALA A 344 -27.21 -1.45 8.00
C ALA A 344 -26.77 -1.30 9.47
N LEU A 345 -25.90 -0.34 9.78
CA LEU A 345 -25.49 -0.04 11.15
C LEU A 345 -26.66 0.46 12.03
N ARG A 346 -27.60 1.24 11.48
CA ARG A 346 -28.82 1.65 12.20
C ARG A 346 -29.72 0.46 12.50
N THR A 347 -29.87 -0.46 11.56
CA THR A 347 -30.60 -1.71 11.76
C THR A 347 -29.92 -2.54 12.86
N GLU A 348 -28.61 -2.77 12.75
CA GLU A 348 -27.81 -3.48 13.75
C GLU A 348 -27.93 -2.82 15.14
N TYR A 349 -27.87 -1.49 15.21
CA TYR A 349 -28.09 -0.73 16.45
C TYR A 349 -29.49 -0.99 17.03
N SER A 350 -30.53 -0.91 16.20
CA SER A 350 -31.91 -1.11 16.64
C SER A 350 -32.17 -2.53 17.14
N GLU A 351 -31.57 -3.53 16.50
CA GLU A 351 -31.64 -4.93 16.92
C GLU A 351 -30.91 -5.13 18.24
N GLU A 352 -29.70 -4.58 18.36
CA GLU A 352 -28.90 -4.68 19.58
C GLU A 352 -29.57 -3.97 20.77
N VAL A 353 -30.22 -2.82 20.55
CA VAL A 353 -31.01 -2.12 21.58
C VAL A 353 -32.19 -2.96 22.05
N LYS A 354 -32.87 -3.69 21.15
CA LYS A 354 -34.01 -4.57 21.49
C LYS A 354 -33.57 -5.83 22.25
N LYS A 355 -32.32 -6.29 22.09
CA LYS A 355 -31.82 -7.42 22.86
C LYS A 355 -31.84 -7.06 24.34
N ASN A 356 -32.63 -7.79 25.10
CA ASN A 356 -32.62 -7.73 26.56
C ASN A 356 -32.35 -9.15 27.07
N TYR A 357 -31.69 -9.22 28.22
CA TYR A 357 -31.53 -10.46 28.94
C TYR A 357 -32.33 -10.36 30.23
N GLU A 358 -33.41 -11.12 30.27
CA GLU A 358 -34.20 -11.33 31.47
C GLU A 358 -33.95 -12.76 31.93
N ASP A 359 -33.42 -12.89 33.14
CA ASP A 359 -33.29 -14.19 33.76
C ASP A 359 -34.60 -14.48 34.52
N ASN A 360 -35.50 -15.24 33.91
CA ASN A 360 -36.79 -15.62 34.51
C ASN A 360 -36.69 -16.83 35.43
N SER A 361 -35.47 -17.29 35.73
CA SER A 361 -35.30 -18.29 36.76
C SER A 361 -35.93 -17.80 38.07
N VAL A 362 -36.66 -18.71 38.70
CA VAL A 362 -37.26 -18.53 40.02
C VAL A 362 -36.47 -19.39 40.98
N PHE A 363 -36.17 -18.86 42.15
CA PHE A 363 -35.55 -19.64 43.21
C PHE A 363 -36.55 -20.70 43.69
N GLU A 364 -36.31 -21.96 43.33
CA GLU A 364 -37.07 -23.08 43.86
C GLU A 364 -36.52 -23.45 45.23
N SER A 365 -37.27 -23.11 46.29
CA SER A 365 -36.85 -23.44 47.64
C SER A 365 -36.68 -24.96 47.77
N PRO A 366 -35.49 -25.45 48.16
CA PRO A 366 -35.26 -26.87 48.34
C PRO A 366 -36.14 -27.42 49.47
N ASN A 367 -36.49 -28.71 49.37
CA ASN A 367 -37.31 -29.38 50.36
C ASN A 367 -36.58 -29.38 51.72
N ARG A 368 -37.22 -28.81 52.74
CA ARG A 368 -36.67 -28.70 54.10
C ARG A 368 -36.36 -30.05 54.74
N GLU A 369 -37.02 -31.12 54.29
CA GLU A 369 -36.77 -32.49 54.75
C GLU A 369 -35.46 -33.07 54.21
N GLU A 370 -34.89 -32.51 53.15
CA GLU A 370 -33.63 -32.97 52.54
C GLU A 370 -32.38 -32.42 53.25
N PHE A 371 -32.56 -31.46 54.17
CA PHE A 371 -31.50 -30.90 54.99
C PHE A 371 -31.16 -31.84 56.17
N ILE A 372 -30.53 -32.96 55.84
CA ILE A 372 -30.10 -34.00 56.78
C ILE A 372 -28.58 -34.02 56.86
N CYS A 373 -28.04 -34.07 58.08
CA CYS A 373 -26.61 -34.18 58.27
C CYS A 373 -26.07 -35.49 57.67
N PRO A 374 -25.11 -35.44 56.73
CA PRO A 374 -24.65 -36.64 56.02
C PRO A 374 -23.91 -37.63 56.93
N THR A 375 -23.37 -37.15 58.06
CA THR A 375 -22.55 -37.92 59.01
C THR A 375 -23.40 -38.62 60.07
N CYS A 376 -24.30 -37.90 60.74
CA CYS A 376 -25.13 -38.46 61.82
C CYS A 376 -26.58 -38.77 61.41
N LYS A 377 -26.97 -38.44 60.18
CA LYS A 377 -28.32 -38.65 59.61
C LYS A 377 -29.47 -37.95 60.36
N GLN A 378 -29.15 -37.00 61.24
CA GLN A 378 -30.14 -36.16 61.93
C GLN A 378 -30.53 -34.96 61.07
N GLN A 379 -31.80 -34.55 61.17
CA GLN A 379 -32.31 -33.36 60.48
C GLN A 379 -31.69 -32.09 61.08
N LEU A 380 -31.30 -31.15 60.23
CA LEU A 380 -30.69 -29.90 60.66
C LEU A 380 -31.68 -29.03 61.42
N GLN A 381 -31.18 -28.15 62.30
CA GLN A 381 -32.06 -27.27 63.07
C GLN A 381 -32.76 -26.26 62.15
N VAL A 382 -34.00 -25.89 62.51
CA VAL A 382 -34.86 -25.03 61.68
C VAL A 382 -34.21 -23.68 61.33
N ASN A 383 -33.45 -23.10 62.27
CA ASN A 383 -32.72 -21.86 62.02
C ASN A 383 -31.59 -22.02 61.00
N ASP A 384 -30.83 -23.11 61.07
CA ASP A 384 -29.74 -23.41 60.12
C ASP A 384 -30.30 -23.68 58.72
N ILE A 385 -31.45 -24.36 58.63
CA ILE A 385 -32.17 -24.59 57.35
C ILE A 385 -32.63 -23.25 56.75
N ASN A 386 -33.24 -22.37 57.56
CA ASN A 386 -33.69 -21.06 57.09
C ASN A 386 -32.52 -20.19 56.62
N MET A 387 -31.39 -20.18 57.35
CA MET A 387 -30.19 -19.42 56.96
C MET A 387 -29.61 -19.94 55.65
N LYS A 388 -29.55 -21.27 55.45
CA LYS A 388 -29.00 -21.83 54.21
C LYS A 388 -29.91 -21.61 53.00
N ILE A 389 -31.23 -21.69 53.17
CA ILE A 389 -32.19 -21.33 52.12
C ILE A 389 -32.03 -19.85 51.73
N ALA A 390 -31.87 -18.95 52.71
CA ALA A 390 -31.64 -17.53 52.45
C ALA A 390 -30.31 -17.25 51.71
N GLU A 391 -29.23 -17.93 52.08
CA GLU A 391 -27.94 -17.83 51.39
C GLU A 391 -28.03 -18.34 49.93
N MET A 392 -28.75 -19.46 49.71
CA MET A 392 -28.99 -19.99 48.36
C MET A 392 -29.83 -19.03 47.51
N GLU A 393 -30.85 -18.40 48.09
CA GLU A 393 -31.67 -17.38 47.42
C GLU A 393 -30.83 -16.12 47.09
N GLU A 394 -29.95 -15.68 48.00
CA GLU A 394 -29.04 -14.56 47.77
C GLU A 394 -28.03 -14.84 46.64
N ASN A 395 -27.39 -16.01 46.66
CA ASN A 395 -26.43 -16.43 45.64
C ASN A 395 -27.09 -16.57 44.26
N PHE A 396 -28.28 -17.17 44.23
CA PHE A 396 -29.11 -17.23 43.03
C PHE A 396 -29.40 -15.82 42.46
N ASN A 397 -29.79 -14.88 43.33
CA ASN A 397 -30.05 -13.49 42.93
C ASN A 397 -28.76 -12.77 42.46
N ASN A 398 -27.61 -13.02 43.09
CA ASN A 398 -26.31 -12.45 42.70
C ASN A 398 -25.82 -12.97 41.35
N GLU A 399 -25.95 -14.28 41.09
CA GLU A 399 -25.58 -14.87 39.80
C GLU A 399 -26.48 -14.35 38.68
N LYS A 400 -27.78 -14.28 38.94
CA LYS A 400 -28.78 -13.65 38.08
C LYS A 400 -28.42 -12.21 37.75
N GLN A 401 -28.06 -11.40 38.75
CA GLN A 401 -27.62 -10.02 38.55
C GLN A 401 -26.32 -9.93 37.74
N ARG A 402 -25.33 -10.79 38.00
CA ARG A 402 -24.06 -10.82 37.26
C ARG A 402 -24.26 -11.11 35.77
N LYS A 403 -25.16 -12.04 35.41
CA LYS A 403 -25.49 -12.34 34.01
C LYS A 403 -26.14 -11.14 33.34
N ILE A 404 -27.04 -10.44 34.03
CA ILE A 404 -27.67 -9.20 33.57
C ILE A 404 -26.59 -8.11 33.34
N ASP A 405 -25.67 -7.91 34.27
CA ASP A 405 -24.62 -6.89 34.18
C ASP A 405 -23.60 -7.19 33.05
N GLN A 406 -23.23 -8.45 32.87
CA GLN A 406 -22.34 -8.88 31.79
C GLN A 406 -23.00 -8.65 30.43
N PHE A 407 -24.28 -9.02 30.30
CA PHE A 407 -25.06 -8.75 29.10
C PHE A 407 -25.11 -7.24 28.80
N ASN A 408 -25.43 -6.42 29.80
CA ASN A 408 -25.51 -4.96 29.67
C ASN A 408 -24.17 -4.33 29.26
N THR A 409 -23.05 -4.84 29.80
CA THR A 409 -21.69 -4.36 29.46
C THR A 409 -21.34 -4.68 28.02
N ASN A 410 -21.60 -5.92 27.58
CA ASN A 410 -21.35 -6.34 26.20
C ASN A 410 -22.22 -5.57 25.20
N LYS A 411 -23.52 -5.43 25.51
CA LYS A 411 -24.47 -4.63 24.75
C LYS A 411 -23.98 -3.19 24.61
N LYS A 412 -23.57 -2.55 25.70
CA LYS A 412 -23.01 -1.18 25.68
C LYS A 412 -21.77 -1.08 24.78
N SER A 413 -20.80 -1.98 24.93
CA SER A 413 -19.59 -1.97 24.10
C SER A 413 -19.90 -2.14 22.61
N LYS A 414 -20.87 -2.98 22.26
CA LYS A 414 -21.31 -3.19 20.89
C LYS A 414 -21.98 -1.94 20.32
N LEU A 415 -22.90 -1.33 21.08
CA LEU A 415 -23.57 -0.06 20.70
C LEU A 415 -22.55 1.08 20.51
N ASP A 416 -21.54 1.18 21.39
CA ASP A 416 -20.46 2.18 21.26
C ASP A 416 -19.64 1.96 19.97
N SER A 417 -19.34 0.72 19.62
CA SER A 417 -18.64 0.40 18.36
C SER A 417 -19.47 0.76 17.13
N ILE A 418 -20.78 0.44 17.14
CA ILE A 418 -21.69 0.77 16.02
C ILE A 418 -21.77 2.29 15.86
N ASN A 419 -21.92 3.03 16.96
CA ASN A 419 -21.97 4.50 16.96
C ASN A 419 -20.69 5.12 16.40
N ARG A 420 -19.50 4.62 16.79
CA ARG A 420 -18.22 5.11 16.26
C ARG A 420 -18.12 4.92 14.74
N LYS A 421 -18.46 3.72 14.24
CA LYS A 421 -18.47 3.44 12.79
C LYS A 421 -19.49 4.32 12.06
N GLY A 422 -20.70 4.44 12.61
CA GLY A 422 -21.76 5.28 12.04
C GLY A 422 -21.36 6.75 11.92
N LYS A 423 -20.68 7.31 12.93
CA LYS A 423 -20.15 8.69 12.88
C LYS A 423 -19.09 8.85 11.77
N SER A 424 -18.13 7.93 11.70
CA SER A 424 -17.07 7.98 10.70
C SER A 424 -17.61 7.89 9.27
N TYR A 425 -18.56 6.98 9.00
CA TYR A 425 -19.21 6.88 7.70
C TYR A 425 -20.03 8.13 7.37
N LYS A 426 -20.75 8.69 8.36
CA LYS A 426 -21.50 9.94 8.17
C LYS A 426 -20.59 11.11 7.81
N GLU A 427 -19.47 11.30 8.50
CA GLU A 427 -18.50 12.36 8.19
C GLU A 427 -17.90 12.21 6.79
N THR A 428 -17.65 10.96 6.37
CA THR A 428 -17.13 10.69 5.02
C THR A 428 -18.20 10.98 3.96
N LYS A 429 -19.45 10.57 4.22
CA LYS A 429 -20.59 10.86 3.34
C LYS A 429 -20.84 12.36 3.20
N GLU A 430 -20.82 13.11 4.30
CA GLU A 430 -21.00 14.57 4.28
C GLU A 430 -19.93 15.28 3.41
N LYS A 431 -18.70 14.76 3.38
CA LYS A 431 -17.64 15.26 2.48
C LYS A 431 -17.91 14.92 1.01
N LEU A 432 -18.38 13.70 0.72
CA LEU A 432 -18.75 13.30 -0.63
C LEU A 432 -19.95 14.11 -1.14
N ASP A 433 -20.98 14.29 -0.31
CA ASP A 433 -22.16 15.10 -0.66
C ASP A 433 -21.78 16.56 -0.96
N ALA A 434 -20.86 17.14 -0.18
CA ALA A 434 -20.33 18.47 -0.46
C ALA A 434 -19.55 18.53 -1.79
N LYS A 435 -18.73 17.49 -2.08
CA LYS A 435 -18.02 17.36 -3.34
C LYS A 435 -18.98 17.25 -4.52
N ILE A 436 -20.05 16.46 -4.41
CA ILE A 436 -21.07 16.30 -5.45
C ILE A 436 -21.74 17.65 -5.76
N LEU A 437 -22.11 18.42 -4.73
CA LEU A 437 -22.69 19.75 -4.91
C LEU A 437 -21.73 20.72 -5.60
N GLU A 438 -20.44 20.66 -5.27
CA GLU A 438 -19.40 21.47 -5.93
C GLU A 438 -19.27 21.10 -7.41
N LEU A 439 -19.17 19.81 -7.71
CA LEU A 439 -19.04 19.30 -9.08
C LEU A 439 -20.27 19.64 -9.93
N ASP A 440 -21.48 19.48 -9.39
CA ASP A 440 -22.71 19.91 -10.07
C ASP A 440 -22.70 21.42 -10.34
N GLY A 441 -22.29 22.24 -9.37
CA GLY A 441 -22.13 23.68 -9.56
C GLY A 441 -21.19 24.03 -10.72
N GLN A 442 -20.04 23.35 -10.82
CA GLN A 442 -19.11 23.50 -11.93
C GLN A 442 -19.72 23.09 -13.28
N ILE A 443 -20.48 21.98 -13.31
CA ILE A 443 -21.18 21.52 -14.51
C ILE A 443 -22.24 22.54 -14.94
N GLN A 444 -23.09 23.02 -14.03
CA GLN A 444 -24.14 23.99 -14.34
C GLN A 444 -23.55 25.29 -14.89
N GLN A 445 -22.46 25.78 -14.28
CA GLN A 445 -21.76 26.97 -14.76
C GLN A 445 -21.26 26.80 -16.20
N ARG A 446 -20.68 25.63 -16.52
CA ARG A 446 -20.16 25.33 -17.86
C ARG A 446 -21.28 25.12 -18.88
N LEU A 447 -22.41 24.54 -18.48
CA LEU A 447 -23.59 24.36 -19.34
C LEU A 447 -24.18 25.70 -19.82
N VAL A 448 -24.13 26.73 -18.98
CA VAL A 448 -24.51 28.10 -19.40
C VAL A 448 -23.57 28.59 -20.51
N THR A 449 -22.26 28.47 -20.32
CA THR A 449 -21.27 28.86 -21.34
C THR A 449 -21.41 28.06 -22.64
N VAL A 450 -21.68 26.74 -22.54
CA VAL A 450 -21.96 25.89 -23.70
C VAL A 450 -23.15 26.42 -24.49
N ARG A 451 -24.26 26.74 -23.83
CA ARG A 451 -25.46 27.30 -24.47
C ARG A 451 -25.16 28.63 -25.17
N ASP A 452 -24.41 29.51 -24.52
CA ASP A 452 -24.04 30.81 -25.08
C ASP A 452 -23.14 30.65 -26.32
N LEU A 453 -22.20 29.70 -26.29
CA LEU A 453 -21.31 29.38 -27.41
C LEU A 453 -22.08 28.74 -28.57
N GLU A 454 -23.01 27.83 -28.30
CA GLU A 454 -23.89 27.25 -29.33
C GLU A 454 -24.72 28.34 -30.03
N GLU A 455 -25.27 29.29 -29.28
CA GLU A 455 -26.00 30.41 -29.85
C GLU A 455 -25.08 31.34 -30.65
N LYS A 456 -23.87 31.62 -30.14
CA LYS A 456 -22.85 32.41 -30.85
C LYS A 456 -22.46 31.75 -32.17
N ILE A 457 -22.23 30.44 -32.19
CA ILE A 457 -21.90 29.68 -33.41
C ILE A 457 -23.06 29.77 -34.41
N LYS A 458 -24.31 29.55 -33.99
CA LYS A 458 -25.49 29.70 -34.86
C LYS A 458 -25.57 31.10 -35.48
N ARG A 459 -25.31 32.15 -34.71
CA ARG A 459 -25.28 33.54 -35.21
C ARG A 459 -24.14 33.76 -36.19
N LEU A 460 -22.96 33.18 -35.95
CA LEU A 460 -21.81 33.26 -36.84
C LEU A 460 -22.05 32.50 -38.14
N ASP A 461 -22.68 31.33 -38.10
CA ASP A 461 -23.02 30.54 -39.30
C ASP A 461 -23.95 31.33 -40.24
N VAL A 462 -24.98 32.00 -39.69
CA VAL A 462 -25.85 32.90 -40.48
C VAL A 462 -25.05 34.03 -41.13
N LYS A 463 -24.18 34.71 -40.36
CA LYS A 463 -23.32 35.78 -40.90
C LYS A 463 -22.34 35.29 -41.97
N ILE A 464 -21.77 34.10 -41.79
CA ILE A 464 -20.88 33.47 -42.76
C ILE A 464 -21.66 33.19 -44.06
N GLU A 465 -22.89 32.70 -43.97
CA GLU A 465 -23.74 32.46 -45.13
C GLU A 465 -24.11 33.76 -45.85
N GLU A 466 -24.51 34.80 -45.11
CA GLU A 466 -24.80 36.14 -45.65
C GLU A 466 -23.58 36.75 -46.36
N GLU A 467 -22.42 36.76 -45.72
CA GLU A 467 -21.18 37.29 -46.31
C GLU A 467 -20.65 36.42 -47.45
N ALA A 468 -20.84 35.09 -47.41
CA ALA A 468 -20.52 34.20 -48.54
C ALA A 468 -21.40 34.48 -49.76
N GLN A 469 -22.68 34.80 -49.57
CA GLN A 469 -23.55 35.23 -50.67
C GLN A 469 -23.17 36.60 -51.22
N ARG A 470 -22.85 37.55 -50.32
CA ARG A 470 -22.41 38.90 -50.69
C ARG A 470 -21.12 38.89 -51.52
N THR A 471 -20.21 37.96 -51.22
CA THR A 471 -18.89 37.84 -51.86
C THR A 471 -18.85 36.87 -53.05
N LYS A 472 -19.99 36.26 -53.41
CA LYS A 472 -20.09 35.23 -54.46
C LYS A 472 -19.75 35.74 -55.86
N ASN A 473 -20.07 37.01 -56.16
CA ASN A 473 -19.79 37.65 -57.44
C ASN A 473 -19.11 39.01 -57.20
N ILE A 474 -17.79 39.03 -57.22
CA ILE A 474 -17.02 40.26 -57.04
C ILE A 474 -17.01 41.02 -58.38
N ASP A 475 -17.71 42.16 -58.44
CA ASP A 475 -17.70 43.03 -59.62
C ASP A 475 -16.52 44.01 -59.56
N PHE A 476 -15.44 43.64 -60.26
CA PHE A 476 -14.23 44.44 -60.36
C PHE A 476 -14.46 45.80 -61.04
N ASN A 477 -15.52 45.97 -61.86
CA ASN A 477 -15.80 47.23 -62.56
C ASN A 477 -16.28 48.36 -61.63
N THR A 478 -16.47 48.09 -60.33
CA THR A 478 -16.75 49.10 -59.31
C THR A 478 -15.52 49.92 -58.91
N SER A 479 -14.30 49.43 -59.18
CA SER A 479 -13.07 50.17 -58.97
C SER A 479 -12.76 51.06 -60.17
N VAL A 480 -12.72 52.38 -59.95
CA VAL A 480 -12.32 53.38 -60.96
C VAL A 480 -10.92 53.06 -61.50
N GLU A 481 -10.02 52.57 -60.65
CA GLU A 481 -8.66 52.20 -61.03
C GLU A 481 -8.62 50.93 -61.89
N TYR A 482 -9.46 49.94 -61.59
CA TYR A 482 -9.61 48.73 -62.41
C TYR A 482 -10.19 49.05 -63.79
N VAL A 483 -11.25 49.87 -63.86
CA VAL A 483 -11.86 50.29 -65.13
C VAL A 483 -10.85 51.10 -65.96
N ASN A 484 -10.08 51.99 -65.33
CA ASN A 484 -9.03 52.76 -66.01
C ASN A 484 -7.91 51.86 -66.54
N LEU A 485 -7.40 50.90 -65.76
CA LEU A 485 -6.39 49.95 -66.20
C LEU A 485 -6.90 49.06 -67.33
N LYS A 486 -8.13 48.54 -67.21
CA LYS A 486 -8.81 47.73 -68.23
C LYS A 486 -9.02 48.49 -69.55
N ASN A 487 -9.47 49.73 -69.48
CA ASN A 487 -9.63 50.59 -70.66
C ASN A 487 -8.27 50.98 -71.27
N THR A 488 -7.26 51.27 -70.44
CA THR A 488 -5.90 51.58 -70.91
C THR A 488 -5.28 50.37 -71.63
N ILE A 489 -5.49 49.15 -71.11
CA ILE A 489 -5.06 47.92 -71.76
C ILE A 489 -5.79 47.74 -73.10
N ALA A 490 -7.12 47.93 -73.14
CA ALA A 490 -7.91 47.82 -74.36
C ALA A 490 -7.54 48.88 -75.44
N GLU A 491 -7.21 50.10 -75.05
CA GLU A 491 -6.71 51.15 -75.95
C GLU A 491 -5.31 50.84 -76.50
N LEU A 492 -4.41 50.35 -75.65
CA LEU A 492 -3.07 49.91 -76.06
C LEU A 492 -3.14 48.71 -77.01
N GLU A 493 -4.08 47.77 -76.78
CA GLU A 493 -4.32 46.59 -77.61
C GLU A 493 -4.98 46.91 -78.96
N ASN A 494 -5.95 47.85 -79.03
CA ASN A 494 -6.60 48.26 -80.28
C ASN A 494 -5.66 49.00 -81.26
N SER A 495 -4.54 49.53 -80.77
CA SER A 495 -3.53 50.24 -81.57
C SER A 495 -2.47 49.32 -82.21
N PHE A 496 -2.61 48.01 -82.08
CA PHE A 496 -1.54 47.04 -82.30
C PHE A 496 -1.88 46.05 -83.43
N LYS A 497 -1.30 46.22 -84.63
CA LYS A 497 -1.35 45.20 -85.70
C LYS A 497 -0.04 44.39 -85.72
N LYS A 498 -0.18 43.07 -85.58
CA LYS A 498 0.91 42.08 -85.62
C LYS A 498 1.38 41.88 -87.08
N VAL A 499 2.69 41.84 -87.29
CA VAL A 499 3.32 41.44 -88.57
C VAL A 499 3.95 40.06 -88.35
N ASP A 500 3.71 39.14 -89.28
CA ASP A 500 4.21 37.76 -89.26
C ASP A 500 5.71 37.67 -89.45
N VAL A 501 6.33 36.76 -88.71
CA VAL A 501 7.70 36.27 -88.96
C VAL A 501 7.70 34.75 -88.81
N ASP A 502 8.29 34.11 -89.81
CA ASP A 502 8.48 32.68 -90.09
C ASP A 502 8.95 31.84 -88.87
N GLU A 503 8.15 30.85 -88.44
CA GLU A 503 8.26 30.12 -87.15
C GLU A 503 9.04 28.77 -87.21
N ASP A 504 9.38 28.24 -88.39
CA ASP A 504 9.78 26.83 -88.49
C ASP A 504 11.22 26.51 -88.00
N ALA A 505 12.16 27.47 -88.01
CA ALA A 505 13.54 27.22 -87.55
C ALA A 505 13.73 27.33 -86.02
N GLN A 506 12.89 28.11 -85.33
CA GLN A 506 12.98 28.31 -83.88
C GLN A 506 12.40 27.12 -83.09
N GLN A 507 11.41 26.44 -83.67
CA GLN A 507 10.71 25.34 -83.03
C GLN A 507 11.61 24.10 -82.85
N ASP A 508 12.54 23.85 -83.77
CA ASP A 508 13.49 22.72 -83.69
C ASP A 508 14.50 22.87 -82.54
N LEU A 509 15.03 24.08 -82.33
CA LEU A 509 15.93 24.38 -81.19
C LEU A 509 15.20 24.29 -79.83
N ILE A 510 13.93 24.70 -79.77
CA ILE A 510 13.10 24.58 -78.55
C ILE A 510 12.82 23.10 -78.22
N ASN A 511 12.53 22.28 -79.23
CA ASN A 511 12.30 20.85 -79.05
C ASN A 511 13.57 20.12 -78.57
N LYS A 512 14.73 20.44 -79.14
CA LYS A 512 16.04 19.90 -78.68
C LYS A 512 16.36 20.27 -77.24
N LYS A 513 16.08 21.52 -76.83
CA LYS A 513 16.20 21.97 -75.43
C LYS A 513 15.30 21.16 -74.49
N ARG A 514 14.02 20.99 -74.86
CA ARG A 514 13.04 20.24 -74.05
C ARG A 514 13.47 18.80 -73.81
N ASN A 515 13.96 18.12 -74.84
CA ASN A 515 14.42 16.73 -74.73
C ASN A 515 15.69 16.60 -73.87
N THR A 516 16.61 17.55 -73.99
CA THR A 516 17.84 17.60 -73.16
C THR A 516 17.50 17.78 -71.67
N VAL A 517 16.55 18.66 -71.35
CA VAL A 517 16.06 18.85 -69.97
C VAL A 517 15.38 17.60 -69.43
N ALA A 518 14.51 16.96 -70.22
CA ALA A 518 13.83 15.73 -69.82
C ALA A 518 14.83 14.59 -69.50
N ARG A 519 15.90 14.47 -70.29
CA ARG A 519 16.96 13.47 -70.04
C ARG A 519 17.77 13.78 -68.78
N ILE A 520 18.06 15.06 -68.50
CA ILE A 520 18.72 15.48 -67.24
C ILE A 520 17.83 15.18 -66.02
N GLU A 521 16.52 15.40 -66.11
CA GLU A 521 15.56 15.07 -65.03
C GLU A 521 15.47 13.56 -64.78
N GLU A 522 15.49 12.76 -65.84
CA GLU A 522 15.54 11.30 -65.75
C GLU A 522 16.82 10.81 -65.05
N ILE A 523 17.99 11.32 -65.46
CA ILE A 523 19.29 10.99 -64.83
C ILE A 523 19.32 11.41 -63.36
N ASN A 524 18.82 12.62 -63.03
CA ASN A 524 18.73 13.09 -61.64
C ASN A 524 17.83 12.20 -60.77
N THR A 525 16.74 11.67 -61.33
CA THR A 525 15.86 10.74 -60.61
C THR A 525 16.60 9.46 -60.25
N ILE A 526 17.40 8.92 -61.16
CA ILE A 526 18.20 7.70 -60.96
C ILE A 526 19.31 7.91 -59.92
N ILE A 527 20.03 9.03 -59.98
CA ILE A 527 21.11 9.38 -59.02
C ILE A 527 20.55 9.63 -57.62
N ASN A 528 19.40 10.32 -57.52
CA ASN A 528 18.74 10.57 -56.24
C ASN A 528 18.30 9.26 -55.56
N ASN A 529 17.80 8.28 -56.32
CA ASN A 529 17.43 6.97 -55.79
C ASN A 529 18.63 6.26 -55.13
N LYS A 530 19.82 6.31 -55.73
CA LYS A 530 21.05 5.75 -55.12
C LYS A 530 21.40 6.43 -53.80
N THR A 531 21.33 7.76 -53.77
CA THR A 531 21.63 8.55 -52.57
C THR A 531 20.63 8.24 -51.43
N VAL A 532 19.35 8.06 -51.76
CA VAL A 532 18.31 7.65 -50.81
C VAL A 532 18.62 6.26 -50.24
N ILE A 533 19.01 5.30 -51.08
CA ILE A 533 19.31 3.93 -50.64
C ILE A 533 20.54 3.89 -49.74
N GLU A 534 21.63 4.58 -50.11
CA GLU A 534 22.84 4.66 -49.29
C GLU A 534 22.56 5.27 -47.90
N ASN A 535 21.80 6.36 -47.85
CA ASN A 535 21.44 7.00 -46.59
C ASN A 535 20.48 6.15 -45.73
N THR A 536 19.52 5.47 -46.35
CA THR A 536 18.59 4.57 -45.64
C THR A 536 19.32 3.35 -45.09
N ASN A 537 20.24 2.74 -45.87
CA ASN A 537 21.06 1.62 -45.39
C ASN A 537 21.96 2.02 -44.22
N LYS A 538 22.61 3.18 -44.32
CA LYS A 538 23.41 3.73 -43.20
C LYS A 538 22.56 3.93 -41.94
N ARG A 539 21.31 4.37 -42.11
CA ARG A 539 20.37 4.53 -40.99
C ARG A 539 19.95 3.18 -40.39
N ILE A 540 19.80 2.14 -41.20
CA ILE A 540 19.53 0.77 -40.73
C ILE A 540 20.72 0.26 -39.91
N GLU A 541 21.97 0.40 -40.40
CA GLU A 541 23.18 0.00 -39.67
C GLU A 541 23.30 0.72 -38.31
N GLU A 542 22.99 2.02 -38.24
CA GLU A 542 22.96 2.77 -36.98
C GLU A 542 21.92 2.21 -35.99
N LEU A 543 20.74 1.82 -36.48
CA LEU A 543 19.68 1.24 -35.65
C LEU A 543 20.04 -0.16 -35.15
N GLU A 544 20.67 -0.99 -35.98
CA GLU A 544 21.18 -2.31 -35.61
C GLU A 544 22.29 -2.21 -34.55
N ALA A 545 23.25 -1.29 -34.74
CA ALA A 545 24.29 -1.04 -33.75
C ALA A 545 23.71 -0.56 -32.40
N ARG A 546 22.69 0.31 -32.45
CA ARG A 546 21.96 0.76 -31.26
C ARG A 546 21.24 -0.39 -30.56
N GLN A 547 20.68 -1.34 -31.30
CA GLN A 547 20.02 -2.52 -30.76
C GLN A 547 20.98 -3.38 -29.94
N VAL A 548 22.20 -3.62 -30.44
CA VAL A 548 23.24 -4.38 -29.72
C VAL A 548 23.62 -3.70 -28.42
N VAL A 549 23.89 -2.38 -28.46
CA VAL A 549 24.23 -1.61 -27.25
C VAL A 549 23.12 -1.67 -26.20
N LEU A 550 21.85 -1.52 -26.62
CA LEU A 550 20.70 -1.59 -25.72
C LEU A 550 20.52 -2.99 -25.11
N ALA A 551 20.81 -4.06 -25.86
CA ALA A 551 20.75 -5.43 -25.36
C ALA A 551 21.83 -5.71 -24.30
N ASP A 552 23.04 -5.20 -24.52
CA ASP A 552 24.13 -5.28 -23.53
C ASP A 552 23.81 -4.46 -22.27
N GLU A 553 23.28 -3.24 -22.42
CA GLU A 553 22.81 -2.42 -21.29
C GLU A 553 21.68 -3.12 -20.51
N LEU A 554 20.73 -3.75 -21.20
CA LEU A 554 19.66 -4.51 -20.55
C LEU A 554 20.22 -5.67 -19.71
N THR A 555 21.16 -6.43 -20.28
CA THR A 555 21.83 -7.55 -19.59
C THR A 555 22.55 -7.08 -18.32
N GLN A 556 23.21 -5.93 -18.39
CA GLN A 556 23.85 -5.33 -17.20
C GLN A 556 22.83 -4.96 -16.12
N LEU A 557 21.70 -4.33 -16.50
CA LEU A 557 20.64 -3.96 -15.55
C LEU A 557 19.94 -5.17 -14.93
N GLU A 558 19.79 -6.28 -15.67
CA GLU A 558 19.29 -7.55 -15.14
C GLU A 558 20.27 -8.17 -14.16
N GLY A 559 21.57 -8.10 -14.45
CA GLY A 559 22.63 -8.46 -13.49
C GLY A 559 22.57 -7.64 -12.20
N ASP A 560 22.39 -6.32 -12.30
CA ASP A 560 22.24 -5.45 -11.14
C ASP A 560 20.97 -5.78 -10.33
N GLU A 561 19.86 -6.09 -11.00
CA GLU A 561 18.61 -6.49 -10.34
C GLU A 561 18.79 -7.81 -9.59
N TYR A 562 19.47 -8.79 -10.19
CA TYR A 562 19.83 -10.04 -9.53
C TYR A 562 20.68 -9.81 -8.27
N LEU A 563 21.61 -8.85 -8.29
CA LEU A 563 22.35 -8.47 -7.10
C LEU A 563 21.44 -7.89 -6.01
N THR A 564 20.42 -7.10 -6.36
CA THR A 564 19.44 -6.59 -5.37
C THR A 564 18.65 -7.72 -4.72
N GLU A 565 18.23 -8.73 -5.48
CA GLU A 565 17.52 -9.89 -4.95
C GLU A 565 18.41 -10.76 -4.07
N THR A 566 19.66 -10.96 -4.51
CA THR A 566 20.69 -11.68 -3.78
C THR A 566 21.03 -11.00 -2.46
N PHE A 567 21.08 -9.66 -2.44
CA PHE A 567 21.26 -8.88 -1.22
C PHE A 567 20.11 -9.11 -0.23
N ILE A 568 18.85 -9.05 -0.70
CA ILE A 568 17.68 -9.28 0.17
C ILE A 568 17.73 -10.67 0.78
N ARG A 569 17.95 -11.72 -0.04
CA ARG A 569 18.10 -13.11 0.44
C ARG A 569 19.23 -13.23 1.45
N THR A 570 20.38 -12.65 1.15
CA THR A 570 21.56 -12.71 2.04
C THR A 570 21.31 -11.98 3.36
N LYS A 571 20.66 -10.81 3.34
CA LYS A 571 20.27 -10.07 4.56
C LYS A 571 19.33 -10.88 5.43
N VAL A 572 18.35 -11.53 4.80
CA VAL A 572 17.40 -12.44 5.46
C VAL A 572 18.11 -13.63 6.09
N ASP A 573 18.97 -14.32 5.35
CA ASP A 573 19.71 -15.50 5.82
C ASP A 573 20.65 -15.15 6.97
N MET A 574 21.34 -13.99 6.88
CA MET A 574 22.19 -13.49 7.96
C MET A 574 21.38 -13.15 9.20
N LEU A 575 20.21 -12.53 9.06
CA LEU A 575 19.33 -12.21 10.18
C LEU A 575 18.84 -13.46 10.88
N GLU A 576 18.35 -14.44 10.11
CA GLU A 576 17.90 -15.72 10.63
C GLU A 576 19.05 -16.49 11.30
N SER A 577 20.23 -16.52 10.69
CA SER A 577 21.42 -17.16 11.26
C SER A 577 21.87 -16.47 12.56
N LYS A 578 21.88 -15.13 12.59
CA LYS A 578 22.25 -14.35 13.78
C LYS A 578 21.28 -14.60 14.93
N ILE A 579 19.97 -14.68 14.66
CA ILE A 579 18.96 -15.03 15.66
C ILE A 579 19.21 -16.45 16.14
N ASN A 580 19.28 -17.41 15.23
CA ASN A 580 19.41 -18.83 15.57
C ASN A 580 20.71 -19.15 16.31
N SER A 581 21.78 -18.39 16.11
CA SER A 581 23.03 -18.53 16.86
C SER A 581 22.90 -18.27 18.37
N LYS A 582 21.82 -17.61 18.80
CA LYS A 582 21.55 -17.32 20.22
C LYS A 582 20.86 -18.48 20.95
N PHE A 583 20.29 -19.43 20.23
CA PHE A 583 19.49 -20.51 20.78
C PHE A 583 20.19 -21.85 20.59
N LYS A 584 20.02 -22.78 21.53
CA LYS A 584 20.72 -24.07 21.51
C LYS A 584 19.93 -25.18 20.79
N THR A 585 18.61 -25.12 20.86
CA THR A 585 17.70 -26.21 20.48
C THR A 585 16.59 -25.77 19.54
N VAL A 586 16.22 -24.49 19.56
CA VAL A 586 15.21 -23.91 18.67
C VAL A 586 15.84 -23.12 17.55
N ASN A 587 15.16 -23.11 16.41
CA ASN A 587 15.43 -22.22 15.29
C ASN A 587 14.16 -21.43 15.00
N PHE A 588 14.31 -20.21 14.51
CA PHE A 588 13.24 -19.34 14.09
C PHE A 588 13.32 -19.17 12.59
N LYS A 589 12.23 -19.51 11.90
CA LYS A 589 12.04 -19.16 10.50
C LYS A 589 11.43 -17.77 10.44
N MET A 590 12.17 -16.82 9.87
CA MET A 590 11.81 -15.40 9.88
C MET A 590 11.15 -14.97 8.57
N PHE A 591 11.27 -15.77 7.52
CA PHE A 591 10.68 -15.51 6.22
C PHE A 591 10.19 -16.81 5.55
N PHE A 592 9.12 -16.69 4.77
CA PHE A 592 8.59 -17.76 3.93
C PHE A 592 8.75 -17.37 2.47
N GLU A 593 9.43 -18.23 1.70
CA GLU A 593 9.51 -18.10 0.24
C GLU A 593 8.23 -18.66 -0.39
N GLN A 594 7.51 -17.80 -1.11
CA GLN A 594 6.33 -18.17 -1.87
C GLN A 594 6.70 -18.96 -3.14
N ILE A 595 5.70 -19.60 -3.77
CA ILE A 595 5.89 -20.40 -5.00
C ILE A 595 6.52 -19.56 -6.14
N ASN A 596 6.29 -18.26 -6.14
CA ASN A 596 6.85 -17.31 -7.10
C ASN A 596 8.26 -16.78 -6.71
N GLY A 597 8.87 -17.27 -5.63
CA GLY A 597 10.17 -16.82 -5.12
C GLY A 597 10.12 -15.56 -4.24
N ALA A 598 8.94 -14.98 -4.00
CA ALA A 598 8.81 -13.80 -3.15
C ALA A 598 8.95 -14.16 -1.65
N LEU A 599 9.75 -13.38 -0.91
CA LEU A 599 9.93 -13.55 0.53
C LEU A 599 8.86 -12.76 1.30
N VAL A 600 8.13 -13.46 2.18
CA VAL A 600 7.15 -12.86 3.10
C VAL A 600 7.62 -13.03 4.53
N GLU A 601 7.52 -11.97 5.34
CA GLU A 601 7.90 -12.04 6.75
C GLU A 601 7.02 -13.03 7.53
N CYS A 602 7.66 -13.83 8.37
CA CYS A 602 6.99 -14.66 9.38
C CYS A 602 7.84 -14.74 10.66
N CYS A 603 7.40 -15.56 11.61
CA CYS A 603 8.18 -15.91 12.81
C CYS A 603 7.66 -17.24 13.35
N ASP A 604 8.15 -18.33 12.76
CA ASP A 604 7.77 -19.69 13.14
C ASP A 604 8.89 -20.34 13.95
N THR A 605 8.55 -20.85 15.12
CA THR A 605 9.49 -21.58 15.97
C THR A 605 9.57 -23.03 15.51
N MET A 606 10.78 -23.46 15.20
CA MET A 606 11.12 -24.77 14.68
C MET A 606 11.95 -25.50 15.73
N ILE A 607 11.49 -26.68 16.14
CA ILE A 607 12.20 -27.54 17.10
C ILE A 607 12.78 -28.70 16.31
N LYS A 608 14.10 -28.70 16.09
CA LYS A 608 14.78 -29.71 15.26
C LYS A 608 14.10 -29.91 13.90
N GLY A 609 13.66 -28.82 13.26
CA GLY A 609 12.98 -28.83 11.97
C GLY A 609 11.47 -29.07 11.99
N VAL A 610 10.86 -29.34 13.16
CA VAL A 610 9.40 -29.51 13.31
C VAL A 610 8.77 -28.21 13.81
N PRO A 611 7.69 -27.70 13.19
CA PRO A 611 6.96 -26.53 13.70
C PRO A 611 6.50 -26.73 15.15
N TYR A 612 6.57 -25.69 15.97
CA TYR A 612 6.18 -25.74 17.38
C TYR A 612 4.76 -26.29 17.59
N SER A 613 3.81 -25.97 16.70
CA SER A 613 2.44 -26.49 16.77
C SER A 613 2.38 -28.01 16.82
N ASP A 614 3.25 -28.66 16.04
CA ASP A 614 3.23 -30.10 15.75
C ASP A 614 4.16 -30.88 16.68
N ALA A 615 4.93 -30.18 17.49
CA ALA A 615 5.83 -30.80 18.46
C ALA A 615 5.10 -31.42 19.66
N ASN A 616 5.69 -32.45 20.26
CA ASN A 616 5.18 -33.06 21.49
C ASN A 616 5.38 -32.13 22.71
N ASN A 617 4.67 -32.39 23.82
CA ASN A 617 4.71 -31.53 25.01
C ASN A 617 6.13 -31.41 25.61
N ALA A 618 6.91 -32.49 25.59
CA ALA A 618 8.27 -32.48 26.10
C ALA A 618 9.16 -31.48 25.34
N ALA A 619 9.08 -31.54 24.01
CA ALA A 619 9.80 -30.65 23.10
C ALA A 619 9.33 -29.21 23.25
N LYS A 620 8.01 -28.98 23.41
CA LYS A 620 7.45 -27.63 23.65
C LYS A 620 8.00 -27.01 24.92
N ILE A 621 8.02 -27.74 26.04
CA ILE A 621 8.55 -27.23 27.31
C ILE A 621 10.06 -26.93 27.20
N ASN A 622 10.85 -27.86 26.65
CA ASN A 622 12.29 -27.65 26.50
C ASN A 622 12.64 -26.51 25.52
N SER A 623 11.87 -26.35 24.45
CA SER A 623 12.00 -25.21 23.53
C SER A 623 11.72 -23.88 24.25
N GLY A 624 10.75 -23.89 25.17
CA GLY A 624 10.44 -22.76 26.03
C GLY A 624 11.58 -22.40 26.96
N ILE A 625 12.22 -23.38 27.57
CA ILE A 625 13.37 -23.15 28.47
C ILE A 625 14.56 -22.58 27.71
N ASP A 626 14.85 -23.05 26.50
CA ASP A 626 15.89 -22.49 25.64
C ASP A 626 15.65 -21.00 25.32
N ILE A 627 14.39 -20.65 25.03
CA ILE A 627 13.97 -19.28 24.80
C ILE A 627 14.13 -18.45 26.09
N ILE A 628 13.68 -18.97 27.22
CA ILE A 628 13.80 -18.31 28.53
C ILE A 628 15.27 -18.04 28.87
N ASN A 629 16.16 -19.01 28.66
CA ASN A 629 17.60 -18.86 28.91
C ASN A 629 18.17 -17.70 28.09
N THR A 630 17.85 -17.65 26.81
CA THR A 630 18.31 -16.60 25.89
C THR A 630 17.77 -15.22 26.29
N LEU A 631 16.48 -15.14 26.65
CA LEU A 631 15.85 -13.89 27.08
C LEU A 631 16.37 -13.42 28.45
N THR A 632 16.63 -14.36 29.36
CA THR A 632 17.22 -14.10 30.69
C THR A 632 18.60 -13.49 30.56
N GLU A 633 19.43 -14.02 29.65
CA GLU A 633 20.74 -13.47 29.33
C GLU A 633 20.63 -12.06 28.73
N PHE A 634 19.72 -11.88 27.76
CA PHE A 634 19.52 -10.59 27.09
C PHE A 634 19.02 -9.48 28.03
N TYR A 635 17.98 -9.75 28.82
CA TYR A 635 17.42 -8.78 29.77
C TYR A 635 18.23 -8.68 31.07
N GLN A 636 19.25 -9.53 31.23
CA GLN A 636 20.07 -9.64 32.44
C GLN A 636 19.24 -9.84 33.71
N VAL A 637 18.12 -10.55 33.59
CA VAL A 637 17.20 -10.87 34.68
C VAL A 637 16.72 -12.31 34.59
N SER A 638 16.88 -13.06 35.68
CA SER A 638 16.27 -14.40 35.85
C SER A 638 15.15 -14.34 36.88
N ALA A 639 14.12 -15.17 36.68
CA ALA A 639 13.00 -15.33 37.59
C ALA A 639 12.57 -16.82 37.65
N PRO A 640 11.77 -17.22 38.66
CA PRO A 640 11.38 -18.61 38.83
C PRO A 640 10.52 -19.12 37.67
N ILE A 641 10.96 -20.19 37.02
CA ILE A 641 10.26 -20.86 35.93
C ILE A 641 9.25 -21.83 36.52
N PHE A 642 7.98 -21.66 36.19
CA PHE A 642 6.92 -22.63 36.49
C PHE A 642 6.69 -23.51 35.27
N ALA A 643 7.19 -24.75 35.34
CA ALA A 643 7.00 -25.75 34.30
C ALA A 643 5.76 -26.61 34.63
N ASP A 644 4.62 -26.24 34.05
CA ASP A 644 3.39 -27.04 34.16
C ASP A 644 3.40 -28.24 33.19
N ASN A 645 2.68 -29.32 33.53
CA ASN A 645 2.72 -30.62 32.85
C ASN A 645 4.15 -31.21 32.72
N ALA A 646 4.97 -31.03 33.75
CA ALA A 646 6.37 -31.45 33.75
C ALA A 646 6.54 -32.99 33.79
N GLU A 647 5.48 -33.76 34.06
CA GLU A 647 5.45 -35.21 33.89
C GLU A 647 5.67 -35.65 32.43
N SER A 648 5.41 -34.76 31.47
CA SER A 648 5.63 -35.04 30.04
C SER A 648 7.10 -34.93 29.63
N VAL A 649 7.99 -34.49 30.53
CA VAL A 649 9.41 -34.26 30.25
C VAL A 649 10.28 -35.13 31.14
N ASN A 650 11.10 -36.00 30.53
CA ASN A 650 12.07 -36.82 31.25
C ASN A 650 13.23 -36.00 31.82
N GLN A 651 13.74 -35.05 31.02
CA GLN A 651 14.85 -34.17 31.40
C GLN A 651 14.61 -32.77 30.82
N LEU A 652 14.58 -31.77 31.71
CA LEU A 652 14.51 -30.38 31.30
C LEU A 652 15.87 -29.90 30.78
N LEU A 653 15.85 -28.95 29.85
CA LEU A 653 17.05 -28.25 29.43
C LEU A 653 17.67 -27.50 30.62
N ASP A 654 19.00 -27.49 30.69
CA ASP A 654 19.73 -26.85 31.78
C ASP A 654 19.51 -25.33 31.80
N THR A 655 19.33 -24.75 32.99
CA THR A 655 18.99 -23.33 33.17
C THR A 655 19.52 -22.79 34.51
N ASP A 656 19.99 -21.55 34.52
CA ASP A 656 20.44 -20.85 35.72
C ASP A 656 19.28 -20.27 36.56
N SER A 657 18.09 -20.20 35.95
CA SER A 657 16.86 -19.76 36.60
C SER A 657 16.36 -20.83 37.57
N GLN A 658 15.70 -20.42 38.65
CA GLN A 658 15.05 -21.37 39.55
C GLN A 658 13.94 -22.11 38.81
N VAL A 659 13.84 -23.43 38.98
CA VAL A 659 12.83 -24.25 38.31
C VAL A 659 11.86 -24.85 39.34
N ILE A 660 10.57 -24.64 39.10
CA ILE A 660 9.48 -25.21 39.87
C ILE A 660 8.67 -26.10 38.92
N ARG A 661 8.76 -27.42 39.10
CA ARG A 661 8.09 -28.41 38.24
C ARG A 661 6.77 -28.81 38.86
N LEU A 662 5.69 -28.65 38.11
CA LEU A 662 4.37 -29.13 38.49
C LEU A 662 4.13 -30.47 37.79
N ILE A 663 4.10 -31.55 38.56
CA ILE A 663 4.14 -32.93 38.05
C ILE A 663 2.85 -33.65 38.44
N VAL A 664 2.15 -34.23 37.47
CA VAL A 664 1.00 -35.10 37.75
C VAL A 664 1.46 -36.40 38.43
N SER A 665 0.84 -36.74 39.55
CA SER A 665 1.06 -37.98 40.30
C SER A 665 -0.25 -38.54 40.86
N GLU A 666 -0.21 -39.66 41.58
CA GLU A 666 -1.36 -40.21 42.30
C GLU A 666 -1.59 -39.55 43.67
N ASP A 667 -0.73 -38.61 44.08
CA ASP A 667 -0.83 -37.95 45.38
C ASP A 667 -2.12 -37.10 45.46
N THR A 668 -2.96 -37.37 46.45
CA THR A 668 -4.24 -36.66 46.67
C THR A 668 -4.08 -35.28 47.30
N GLN A 669 -2.89 -34.98 47.82
CA GLN A 669 -2.47 -33.67 48.32
C GLN A 669 -1.14 -33.29 47.65
N LEU A 670 -0.82 -32.00 47.64
CA LEU A 670 0.45 -31.54 47.08
C LEU A 670 1.62 -32.08 47.91
N ARG A 671 2.53 -32.81 47.26
CA ARG A 671 3.79 -33.27 47.83
C ARG A 671 4.93 -32.46 47.23
N VAL A 672 5.70 -31.79 48.06
CA VAL A 672 6.83 -30.96 47.66
C VAL A 672 8.12 -31.72 47.91
N GLU A 673 8.96 -31.82 46.89
CA GLU A 673 10.32 -32.33 46.99
C GLU A 673 11.30 -31.23 46.56
N VAL A 674 12.19 -30.89 47.47
CA VAL A 674 13.27 -29.92 47.23
C VAL A 674 14.53 -30.70 46.82
N LEU A 675 15.08 -30.36 45.66
CA LEU A 675 16.28 -30.97 45.10
C LEU A 675 17.51 -30.09 45.36
#